data_AF-A0A6J1P251-F1
#
_entry.id   AF-A0A6J1P251-F1
#
_cell.length_a   1.000
_cell.length_b   1.000
_cell.length_c   1.000
_cell.angle_alpha   90.00
_cell.angle_beta   90.00
_cell.angle_gamma   90.00
#
_symmetry.space_group_name_H-M   'P 1'
#
loop_
_entity.id
_entity.type
_entity.pdbx_description
1 polymer ?
#
loop_
_entity_poly.entity_id
_entity_poly.type
_entity_poly.pdbx_seq_one_letter_code
_entity_poly.pdbx_strand_id
1 'polypeptide(L)'
;MVNYFIYAKDYSGSTQYIDYFHINGLKTLEQFDTDVEKIKKELENTQDSPVESKIIYLHWGRICKEVDIKTTRKAYREQEGNGLDTLPEKIIDWIKRKCDIYSENNIIRLLYIITDGYINPHNVENCFKSNEDMYYEKLVFHAFNQNLNQIDLSVASSFFKRRCIVYCNNKLHDNIDISTEFDYAKINIENFDSEKNDLKSYIKLKFLKKIMNDHRALKEIDNLKKLRARLFNELSSKIYVALDTKDRNVFIREFFRTDWYQKLISDNNPIKIDIEKTITTMINYLVNENKSYKFDALKFDTKFNKFVEEEPIADVNFTAEQEITFPDVILEDDKGIPVIILTYLDLLDKIIFHGKQGMKVQAASFSKFKTIMECPLFLVNDKDISESIGYFYTLNVFKQLLANNTNTDPRTRKPFCGGLVLTDTDAFDKYNDYILSSTYFDSKKVKFNVGLFYYVLWKNCENKEWMDRNVVEQFKKYAMRRISKTICKIGLITSPLDPQENTTLLTALWYCVDLSSFIFKRSFLHFNYERMRMFYGVAHYMIEILKYFDYNLDMKSIERRREIISYAMTLKRINKSNDKVYYLLKDIFKTVDGFLVSEIEKPLNLYKLNYLKLKPKNMLHDDIIDETVHLNNYVHLMHFEDLEVSDIGESAFEICEKTFRPFFATDQNKSFYTKLVENTKKVVICNDDDKDKIKVSFEPIDSLEFDKVLSLYNLYINCVIDQKKYPTLPEYVEYILKKKEFFGNLVTIFPSNVYSGLEYIYGRYQKIVSKVEVKQFIKVCKSYVSRIERIKAEQKVMFNGENKIKEFISSEELKVNLKKVT
;
A
#
# COMPACT_ATOMS: atom_id res chain seq x y z
N MET A 1 17.86 52.39 -29.02
CA MET A 1 17.75 51.08 -28.34
C MET A 1 18.52 51.19 -27.03
N VAL A 2 17.92 50.86 -25.88
CA VAL A 2 18.59 50.96 -24.57
C VAL A 2 18.78 49.58 -23.94
N ASN A 3 20.03 49.24 -23.60
CA ASN A 3 20.37 48.04 -22.84
C ASN A 3 20.43 48.38 -21.34
N TYR A 4 19.57 47.74 -20.54
CA TYR A 4 19.57 47.89 -19.09
C TYR A 4 20.38 46.79 -18.40
N PHE A 5 21.24 47.20 -17.47
CA PHE A 5 21.98 46.34 -16.55
C PHE A 5 21.60 46.72 -15.12
N ILE A 6 20.96 45.81 -14.39
CA ILE A 6 20.34 46.13 -13.09
C ILE A 6 21.02 45.33 -11.98
N TYR A 7 21.49 46.04 -10.95
CA TYR A 7 22.04 45.47 -9.73
C TYR A 7 21.10 45.75 -8.56
N ALA A 8 20.43 44.73 -8.02
CA ALA A 8 19.44 44.86 -6.96
C ALA A 8 19.96 44.29 -5.63
N LYS A 9 20.43 45.18 -4.75
CA LYS A 9 20.85 44.87 -3.37
C LYS A 9 19.63 44.80 -2.45
N ASP A 10 19.50 43.72 -1.71
CA ASP A 10 18.58 43.66 -0.58
C ASP A 10 19.03 44.67 0.49
N TYR A 11 18.13 45.59 0.76
CA TYR A 11 18.26 46.70 1.70
C TYR A 11 17.14 46.60 2.76
N SER A 12 16.49 45.44 2.88
CA SER A 12 15.48 45.17 3.90
C SER A 12 16.12 44.98 5.28
N GLY A 13 15.27 44.85 6.30
CA GLY A 13 15.70 44.62 7.68
C GLY A 13 16.42 43.29 7.90
N SER A 14 16.27 42.29 7.02
CA SER A 14 17.00 41.03 7.15
C SER A 14 18.50 41.24 7.06
N THR A 15 18.94 42.13 6.18
CA THR A 15 20.36 42.40 5.90
C THR A 15 21.03 43.38 6.85
N GLN A 16 20.27 44.12 7.66
CA GLN A 16 20.81 45.23 8.45
C GLN A 16 21.79 44.75 9.53
N TYR A 17 23.00 45.32 9.56
CA TYR A 17 24.08 44.93 10.48
C TYR A 17 24.55 43.46 10.34
N ILE A 18 24.29 42.82 9.19
CA ILE A 18 24.74 41.43 8.94
C ILE A 18 26.09 41.43 8.24
N ASP A 19 27.18 41.40 9.02
CA ASP A 19 28.58 41.35 8.55
C ASP A 19 28.77 40.41 7.34
N TYR A 20 28.27 39.18 7.46
CA TYR A 20 28.49 38.13 6.46
C TYR A 20 27.82 38.44 5.11
N PHE A 21 26.61 38.98 5.11
CA PHE A 21 25.92 39.41 3.90
C PHE A 21 26.69 40.57 3.26
N HIS A 22 27.09 41.56 4.05
CA HIS A 22 27.69 42.78 3.52
C HIS A 22 29.10 42.57 2.95
N ILE A 23 29.95 41.78 3.63
CA ILE A 23 31.31 41.44 3.16
C ILE A 23 31.25 40.67 1.84
N ASN A 24 30.34 39.70 1.73
CA ASN A 24 30.21 38.88 0.52
C ASN A 24 29.47 39.61 -0.60
N GLY A 25 28.46 40.41 -0.27
CA GLY A 25 27.71 41.25 -1.19
C GLY A 25 28.58 42.31 -1.87
N LEU A 26 29.53 42.91 -1.14
CA LEU A 26 30.48 43.87 -1.71
C LEU A 26 31.28 43.28 -2.89
N LYS A 27 31.68 42.01 -2.81
CA LYS A 27 32.41 41.30 -3.89
C LYS A 27 31.57 41.14 -5.15
N THR A 28 30.24 41.04 -5.01
CA THR A 28 29.35 40.88 -6.17
C THR A 28 29.24 42.14 -7.03
N LEU A 29 29.59 43.34 -6.49
CA LEU A 29 29.66 44.57 -7.30
C LEU A 29 30.79 44.50 -8.33
N GLU A 30 31.98 44.03 -7.91
CA GLU A 30 33.12 43.85 -8.83
C GLU A 30 32.81 42.79 -9.90
N GLN A 31 32.12 41.72 -9.49
CA GLN A 31 31.65 40.69 -10.42
C GLN A 31 30.61 41.25 -11.40
N PHE A 32 29.67 42.08 -10.94
CA PHE A 32 28.67 42.72 -11.79
C PHE A 32 29.32 43.64 -12.83
N ASP A 33 30.25 44.51 -12.41
CA ASP A 33 30.95 45.41 -13.31
C ASP A 33 31.72 44.61 -14.39
N THR A 34 32.37 43.51 -14.00
CA THR A 34 33.07 42.61 -14.92
C THR A 34 32.12 41.95 -15.94
N ASP A 35 30.97 41.46 -15.48
CA ASP A 35 29.96 40.83 -16.33
C ASP A 35 29.32 41.82 -17.30
N VAL A 36 29.06 43.06 -16.86
CA VAL A 36 28.53 44.14 -17.70
C VAL A 36 29.51 44.48 -18.82
N GLU A 37 30.79 44.68 -18.50
CA GLU A 37 31.82 45.00 -19.51
C GLU A 37 32.03 43.86 -20.50
N LYS A 38 31.93 42.60 -20.05
CA LYS A 38 31.98 41.44 -20.94
C LYS A 38 30.80 41.44 -21.93
N ILE A 39 29.58 41.68 -21.45
CA ILE A 39 28.38 41.71 -22.31
C ILE A 39 28.45 42.88 -23.29
N LYS A 40 28.91 44.07 -22.88
CA LYS A 40 29.10 45.21 -23.79
C LYS A 40 30.05 44.87 -24.93
N LYS A 41 31.21 44.24 -24.63
CA LYS A 41 32.16 43.80 -25.65
C LYS A 41 31.59 42.76 -26.62
N GLU A 42 30.77 41.82 -26.12
CA GLU A 42 30.09 40.85 -26.97
C GLU A 42 29.08 41.52 -27.92
N LEU A 43 28.41 42.58 -27.47
CA LEU A 43 27.45 43.37 -28.26
C LEU A 43 28.14 44.29 -29.29
N GLU A 44 29.26 44.90 -28.93
CA GLU A 44 30.08 45.72 -29.83
C GLU A 44 30.61 44.92 -31.03
N ASN A 45 30.84 43.61 -30.84
CA ASN A 45 31.29 42.71 -31.90
C ASN A 45 30.17 42.23 -32.84
N THR A 46 28.89 42.52 -32.56
CA THR A 46 27.74 41.94 -33.28
C THR A 46 26.80 42.94 -33.94
N GLN A 47 26.93 44.26 -33.73
CA GLN A 47 25.97 45.26 -34.28
C GLN A 47 26.64 46.56 -34.78
N ASP A 48 26.18 47.06 -35.94
CA ASP A 48 26.70 48.24 -36.67
C ASP A 48 26.15 49.61 -36.20
N SER A 49 25.41 49.70 -35.08
CA SER A 49 24.82 50.97 -34.61
C SER A 49 25.00 51.21 -33.10
N PRO A 50 25.16 52.46 -32.66
CA PRO A 50 25.45 52.79 -31.26
C PRO A 50 24.23 52.49 -30.37
N VAL A 51 24.35 51.48 -29.51
CA VAL A 51 23.31 51.09 -28.55
C VAL A 51 23.60 51.77 -27.21
N GLU A 52 22.65 52.57 -26.72
CA GLU A 52 22.78 53.22 -25.41
C GLU A 52 22.71 52.16 -24.30
N SER A 53 23.61 52.24 -23.32
CA SER A 53 23.65 51.29 -22.19
C SER A 53 23.46 52.03 -20.87
N LYS A 54 22.51 51.59 -20.05
CA LYS A 54 22.22 52.18 -18.74
C LYS A 54 22.43 51.16 -17.62
N ILE A 55 23.28 51.51 -16.66
CA ILE A 55 23.51 50.75 -15.44
C ILE A 55 22.64 51.33 -14.32
N ILE A 56 21.90 50.49 -13.62
CA ILE A 56 20.95 50.88 -12.57
C ILE A 56 21.30 50.10 -11.29
N TYR A 57 21.55 50.81 -10.19
CA TYR A 57 21.73 50.21 -8.87
C TYR A 57 20.46 50.44 -8.05
N LEU A 58 19.87 49.37 -7.55
CA LEU A 58 18.64 49.38 -6.77
C LEU A 58 18.91 48.92 -5.34
N HIS A 59 18.36 49.65 -4.38
CA HIS A 59 18.15 49.18 -3.01
C HIS A 59 16.68 48.76 -2.89
N TRP A 60 16.43 47.48 -2.64
CA TRP A 60 15.08 46.91 -2.56
C TRP A 60 14.77 46.33 -1.18
N GLY A 61 13.49 46.14 -0.90
CA GLY A 61 12.92 45.79 0.42
C GLY A 61 11.46 46.23 0.39
N ARG A 62 10.95 46.85 1.46
CA ARG A 62 9.59 47.42 1.46
C ARG A 62 9.37 48.51 0.39
N ILE A 63 10.43 49.25 0.06
CA ILE A 63 10.45 50.24 -1.01
C ILE A 63 11.68 49.94 -1.88
N CYS A 64 11.53 50.04 -3.20
CA CYS A 64 12.64 49.94 -4.15
C CYS A 64 12.98 51.33 -4.70
N LYS A 65 14.25 51.72 -4.64
CA LYS A 65 14.76 53.02 -5.14
C LYS A 65 16.06 52.84 -5.90
N GLU A 66 16.24 53.66 -6.94
CA GLU A 66 17.51 53.81 -7.65
C GLU A 66 18.45 54.67 -6.83
N VAL A 67 19.70 54.23 -6.73
CA VAL A 67 20.80 54.87 -6.02
C VAL A 67 22.04 54.87 -6.89
N ASP A 68 23.03 55.70 -6.55
CA ASP A 68 24.34 55.65 -7.21
C ASP A 68 25.25 54.57 -6.62
N ILE A 69 26.28 54.19 -7.37
CA ILE A 69 27.25 53.16 -6.96
C ILE A 69 28.01 53.51 -5.66
N LYS A 70 28.29 54.79 -5.38
CA LYS A 70 28.98 55.20 -4.16
C LYS A 70 28.07 54.94 -2.96
N THR A 71 26.79 55.24 -3.09
CA THR A 71 25.77 54.95 -2.09
C THR A 71 25.62 53.44 -1.85
N THR A 72 25.60 52.61 -2.90
CA THR A 72 25.57 51.14 -2.73
C THR A 72 26.84 50.59 -2.07
N ARG A 73 28.03 51.09 -2.45
CA ARG A 73 29.30 50.70 -1.81
C ARG A 73 29.35 51.13 -0.34
N LYS A 74 28.86 52.33 -0.04
CA LYS A 74 28.75 52.85 1.32
C LYS A 74 27.83 51.97 2.16
N ALA A 75 26.64 51.64 1.64
CA ALA A 75 25.68 50.76 2.31
C ALA A 75 26.26 49.36 2.61
N TYR A 76 27.12 48.82 1.75
CA TYR A 76 27.83 47.58 2.07
C TYR A 76 28.91 47.76 3.16
N ARG A 77 29.68 48.85 3.14
CA ARG A 77 30.74 49.09 4.14
C ARG A 77 30.19 49.43 5.53
N GLU A 78 29.11 50.19 5.58
CA GLU A 78 28.46 50.64 6.82
C GLU A 78 27.33 49.71 7.28
N GLN A 79 27.12 48.60 6.56
CA GLN A 79 26.15 47.56 6.88
C GLN A 79 24.70 48.08 6.99
N GLU A 80 24.37 48.99 6.08
CA GLU A 80 23.09 49.69 6.08
C GLU A 80 21.97 48.82 5.48
N GLY A 81 20.82 48.86 6.15
CA GLY A 81 19.51 48.37 5.69
C GLY A 81 18.41 49.31 6.21
N ASN A 82 17.19 49.20 5.67
CA ASN A 82 16.07 50.08 6.02
C ASN A 82 15.21 49.59 7.20
N GLY A 83 15.50 48.42 7.78
CA GLY A 83 14.76 47.86 8.93
C GLY A 83 13.34 47.38 8.64
N LEU A 84 12.94 47.23 7.37
CA LEU A 84 11.56 46.90 6.95
C LEU A 84 11.49 45.58 6.17
N ASP A 85 10.29 45.18 5.72
CA ASP A 85 10.03 43.87 5.10
C ASP A 85 10.82 43.57 3.82
N THR A 86 11.12 42.28 3.58
CA THR A 86 11.74 41.75 2.35
C THR A 86 10.69 41.48 1.27
N LEU A 87 10.48 42.44 0.36
CA LEU A 87 9.45 42.37 -0.69
C LEU A 87 10.06 42.47 -2.10
N PRO A 88 10.46 41.34 -2.73
CA PRO A 88 11.13 41.36 -4.04
C PRO A 88 10.23 41.83 -5.19
N GLU A 89 8.90 41.76 -5.03
CA GLU A 89 7.92 42.35 -5.94
C GLU A 89 8.15 43.85 -6.20
N LYS A 90 8.78 44.57 -5.27
CA LYS A 90 9.10 45.99 -5.44
C LYS A 90 10.16 46.24 -6.51
N ILE A 91 11.03 45.26 -6.80
CA ILE A 91 11.96 45.32 -7.92
C ILE A 91 11.17 45.41 -9.23
N ILE A 92 10.15 44.56 -9.38
CA ILE A 92 9.28 44.51 -10.55
C ILE A 92 8.49 45.81 -10.70
N ASP A 93 7.86 46.27 -9.61
CA ASP A 93 7.11 47.53 -9.59
C ASP A 93 7.98 48.70 -10.04
N TRP A 94 9.23 48.74 -9.60
CA TRP A 94 10.18 49.78 -9.97
C TRP A 94 10.54 49.71 -11.46
N ILE A 95 10.90 48.51 -11.95
CA ILE A 95 11.27 48.31 -13.36
C ILE A 95 10.11 48.71 -14.27
N LYS A 96 8.88 48.26 -13.99
CA LYS A 96 7.69 48.62 -14.81
C LYS A 96 7.40 50.13 -14.85
N ARG A 97 7.72 50.86 -13.77
CA ARG A 97 7.44 52.30 -13.66
C ARG A 97 8.54 53.17 -14.24
N LYS A 98 9.78 52.70 -14.26
CA LYS A 98 10.97 53.52 -14.53
C LYS A 98 11.77 53.09 -15.75
N CYS A 99 11.64 51.84 -16.18
CA CYS A 99 12.20 51.35 -17.43
C CYS A 99 11.06 51.22 -18.45
N ASP A 100 11.23 51.76 -19.65
CA ASP A 100 10.27 51.61 -20.74
C ASP A 100 10.42 50.22 -21.39
N ILE A 101 10.06 49.18 -20.63
CA ILE A 101 10.26 47.76 -20.97
C ILE A 101 9.26 47.21 -21.99
N TYR A 102 8.24 47.99 -22.36
CA TYR A 102 7.22 47.61 -23.34
C TYR A 102 7.54 48.10 -24.76
N SER A 103 8.59 48.92 -24.89
CA SER A 103 9.15 49.31 -26.19
C SER A 103 10.04 48.19 -26.73
N GLU A 104 9.80 47.74 -27.96
CA GLU A 104 10.60 46.70 -28.65
C GLU A 104 12.10 47.06 -28.74
N ASN A 105 12.44 48.33 -28.53
CA ASN A 105 13.80 48.86 -28.60
C ASN A 105 14.55 48.79 -27.25
N ASN A 106 13.98 48.26 -26.18
CA ASN A 106 14.60 48.27 -24.85
C ASN A 106 14.71 46.86 -24.27
N ILE A 107 15.89 46.48 -23.79
CA ILE A 107 16.16 45.11 -23.33
C ILE A 107 16.90 45.13 -21.99
N ILE A 108 16.42 44.36 -21.01
CA ILE A 108 17.17 44.06 -19.79
C ILE A 108 18.14 42.92 -20.08
N ARG A 109 19.42 43.26 -20.26
CA ARG A 109 20.46 42.28 -20.57
C ARG A 109 20.87 41.48 -19.34
N LEU A 110 20.91 42.13 -18.18
CA LEU A 110 21.39 41.54 -16.94
C LEU A 110 20.60 42.03 -15.73
N LEU A 111 20.13 41.10 -14.90
CA LEU A 111 19.50 41.38 -13.61
C LEU A 111 20.22 40.61 -12.50
N TYR A 112 20.83 41.34 -11.58
CA TYR A 112 21.44 40.80 -10.37
C TYR A 112 20.49 40.99 -9.19
N ILE A 113 20.20 39.93 -8.45
CA ILE A 113 19.42 39.97 -7.20
C ILE A 113 20.29 39.39 -6.08
N ILE A 114 20.57 40.20 -5.07
CA ILE A 114 21.42 39.85 -3.93
C ILE A 114 20.58 39.89 -2.66
N THR A 115 20.48 38.79 -1.92
CA THR A 115 19.65 38.64 -0.70
C THR A 115 20.33 37.74 0.35
N ASP A 116 19.87 37.80 1.59
CA ASP A 116 20.24 36.89 2.69
C ASP A 116 19.09 36.02 3.20
N GLY A 117 17.88 36.21 2.67
CA GLY A 117 16.65 35.67 3.23
C GLY A 117 15.80 34.89 2.23
N TYR A 118 14.90 34.10 2.78
CA TYR A 118 13.76 33.51 2.07
C TYR A 118 12.49 34.31 2.36
N ILE A 119 11.50 34.21 1.46
CA ILE A 119 10.19 34.85 1.61
C ILE A 119 9.09 33.81 1.79
N ASN A 120 8.00 34.21 2.45
CA ASN A 120 6.82 33.38 2.63
C ASN A 120 6.21 33.00 1.25
N PRO A 121 5.76 31.74 1.04
CA PRO A 121 5.04 31.31 -0.16
C PRO A 121 3.96 32.26 -0.70
N HIS A 122 3.23 32.97 0.16
CA HIS A 122 2.24 33.95 -0.30
C HIS A 122 2.86 35.11 -1.10
N ASN A 123 4.01 35.62 -0.65
CA ASN A 123 4.73 36.70 -1.33
C ASN A 123 5.37 36.21 -2.63
N VAL A 124 5.76 34.93 -2.68
CA VAL A 124 6.27 34.30 -3.91
C VAL A 124 5.20 34.34 -5.02
N GLU A 125 3.94 34.04 -4.70
CA GLU A 125 2.85 34.04 -5.68
C GLU A 125 2.54 35.45 -6.22
N ASN A 126 2.53 36.46 -5.35
CA ASN A 126 2.34 37.86 -5.75
C ASN A 126 3.47 38.33 -6.68
N CYS A 127 4.71 37.93 -6.39
CA CYS A 127 5.87 38.23 -7.21
C CYS A 127 5.80 37.53 -8.58
N PHE A 128 5.34 36.28 -8.64
CA PHE A 128 5.11 35.56 -9.90
C PHE A 128 4.13 36.29 -10.83
N LYS A 129 2.95 36.67 -10.30
CA LYS A 129 1.92 37.39 -11.08
C LYS A 129 2.46 38.73 -11.60
N SER A 130 3.20 39.43 -10.77
CA SER A 130 3.77 40.72 -11.13
C SER A 130 4.84 40.60 -12.20
N ASN A 131 5.62 39.53 -12.20
CA ASN A 131 6.74 39.34 -13.12
C ASN A 131 6.36 38.68 -14.46
N GLU A 132 5.12 38.24 -14.67
CA GLU A 132 4.73 37.35 -15.79
C GLU A 132 5.17 37.88 -17.17
N ASP A 133 4.88 39.16 -17.45
CA ASP A 133 5.16 39.81 -18.74
C ASP A 133 6.57 40.41 -18.85
N MET A 134 7.42 40.26 -17.83
CA MET A 134 8.76 40.85 -17.84
C MET A 134 9.78 39.98 -18.57
N TYR A 135 10.67 40.64 -19.30
CA TYR A 135 11.74 40.01 -20.06
C TYR A 135 13.11 40.47 -19.58
N TYR A 136 14.00 39.51 -19.33
CA TYR A 136 15.43 39.73 -19.15
C TYR A 136 16.22 38.53 -19.67
N GLU A 137 17.40 38.78 -20.24
CA GLU A 137 18.21 37.74 -20.89
C GLU A 137 18.96 36.86 -19.90
N LYS A 138 19.57 37.49 -18.88
CA LYS A 138 20.36 36.81 -17.86
C LYS A 138 19.96 37.28 -16.47
N LEU A 139 19.59 36.32 -15.62
CA LEU A 139 19.39 36.51 -14.19
C LEU A 139 20.59 35.93 -13.43
N VAL A 140 21.15 36.70 -12.50
CA VAL A 140 22.14 36.23 -11.53
C VAL A 140 21.60 36.45 -10.13
N PHE A 141 21.46 35.36 -9.38
CA PHE A 141 20.98 35.37 -8.01
C PHE A 141 22.11 35.03 -7.04
N HIS A 142 22.34 35.88 -6.05
CA HIS A 142 23.26 35.64 -4.95
C HIS A 142 22.48 35.57 -3.63
N ALA A 143 22.60 34.42 -2.95
CA ALA A 143 22.12 34.25 -1.59
C ALA A 143 23.30 34.16 -0.61
N PHE A 144 23.26 34.94 0.47
CA PHE A 144 24.31 34.97 1.49
C PHE A 144 23.76 34.81 2.90
N ASN A 145 24.04 33.68 3.56
CA ASN A 145 23.72 33.52 4.98
C ASN A 145 24.65 32.46 5.61
N GLN A 146 25.06 32.71 6.86
CA GLN A 146 25.87 31.75 7.63
C GLN A 146 25.08 30.47 7.93
N ASN A 147 23.77 30.60 8.16
CA ASN A 147 22.87 29.48 8.34
C ASN A 147 22.22 29.10 7.00
N LEU A 148 22.67 28.00 6.40
CA LEU A 148 22.14 27.50 5.12
C LEU A 148 20.63 27.18 5.16
N ASN A 149 20.05 26.95 6.34
CA ASN A 149 18.61 26.70 6.47
C ASN A 149 17.77 27.99 6.39
N GLN A 150 18.39 29.16 6.45
CA GLN A 150 17.73 30.47 6.38
C GLN A 150 17.85 31.11 5.00
N ILE A 151 18.39 30.39 4.01
CA ILE A 151 18.42 30.81 2.60
C ILE A 151 17.84 29.72 1.71
N ASP A 152 17.07 30.14 0.73
CA ASP A 152 16.51 29.26 -0.29
C ASP A 152 16.30 30.05 -1.61
N LEU A 153 15.67 29.42 -2.59
CA LEU A 153 15.39 29.98 -3.91
C LEU A 153 14.06 30.76 -3.96
N SER A 154 13.36 30.99 -2.86
CA SER A 154 12.02 31.58 -2.84
C SER A 154 11.98 33.00 -3.44
N VAL A 155 12.97 33.85 -3.10
CA VAL A 155 13.11 35.20 -3.67
C VAL A 155 13.32 35.15 -5.18
N ALA A 156 14.24 34.29 -5.63
CA ALA A 156 14.62 34.16 -7.04
C ALA A 156 13.59 33.42 -7.89
N SER A 157 12.73 32.60 -7.26
CA SER A 157 11.82 31.69 -7.95
C SER A 157 10.93 32.38 -8.98
N SER A 158 10.41 33.55 -8.61
CA SER A 158 9.57 34.38 -9.48
C SER A 158 10.33 35.03 -10.63
N PHE A 159 11.65 35.14 -10.51
CA PHE A 159 12.54 35.72 -11.51
C PHE A 159 13.20 34.67 -12.42
N PHE A 160 13.09 33.37 -12.18
CA PHE A 160 13.73 32.41 -13.08
C PHE A 160 13.09 32.42 -14.48
N LYS A 161 13.85 32.96 -15.45
CA LYS A 161 13.55 33.00 -16.89
C LYS A 161 14.87 32.98 -17.65
N ARG A 162 14.89 32.34 -18.82
CA ARG A 162 16.09 32.25 -19.70
C ARG A 162 17.33 31.79 -18.95
N ARG A 163 18.47 32.47 -19.12
CA ARG A 163 19.73 32.09 -18.49
C ARG A 163 19.72 32.48 -17.02
N CYS A 164 19.70 31.47 -16.16
CA CYS A 164 19.68 31.62 -14.71
C CYS A 164 21.03 31.16 -14.13
N ILE A 165 21.67 32.04 -13.35
CA ILE A 165 22.89 31.73 -12.61
C ILE A 165 22.63 31.93 -11.12
N VAL A 166 22.89 30.90 -10.33
CA VAL A 166 22.57 30.85 -8.90
C VAL A 166 23.84 30.62 -8.11
N TYR A 167 24.14 31.56 -7.20
CA TYR A 167 25.23 31.49 -6.25
C TYR A 167 24.70 31.39 -4.83
N CYS A 168 25.26 30.47 -4.04
CA CYS A 168 25.03 30.36 -2.61
C CYS A 168 26.37 30.54 -1.89
N ASN A 169 26.49 31.57 -1.06
CA ASN A 169 27.74 31.91 -0.37
C ASN A 169 28.95 31.98 -1.31
N ASN A 170 28.79 32.65 -2.46
CA ASN A 170 29.78 32.81 -3.54
C ASN A 170 30.21 31.50 -4.24
N LYS A 171 29.56 30.38 -3.96
CA LYS A 171 29.75 29.13 -4.72
C LYS A 171 28.69 29.03 -5.79
N LEU A 172 29.12 28.79 -7.02
CA LEU A 172 28.20 28.52 -8.13
C LEU A 172 27.42 27.24 -7.84
N HIS A 173 26.11 27.33 -7.83
CA HIS A 173 25.21 26.20 -7.59
C HIS A 173 24.51 25.75 -8.88
N ASP A 174 24.00 26.69 -9.68
CA ASP A 174 23.32 26.40 -10.95
C ASP A 174 23.71 27.44 -12.02
N ASN A 175 23.89 27.03 -13.28
CA ASN A 175 24.11 27.91 -14.44
C ASN A 175 23.47 27.27 -15.67
N ILE A 176 22.23 27.62 -15.97
CA ILE A 176 21.47 26.96 -17.03
C ILE A 176 20.49 27.90 -17.71
N ASP A 177 20.25 27.67 -19.00
CA ASP A 177 19.18 28.32 -19.73
C ASP A 177 17.92 27.45 -19.67
N ILE A 178 16.87 27.98 -19.03
CA ILE A 178 15.58 27.29 -18.90
C ILE A 178 14.58 27.66 -19.99
N SER A 179 14.92 28.60 -20.89
CA SER A 179 14.04 29.00 -21.99
C SER A 179 14.00 28.01 -23.14
N THR A 180 15.11 27.33 -23.41
CA THR A 180 15.18 26.25 -24.39
C THR A 180 14.72 24.92 -23.78
N GLU A 181 14.26 23.98 -24.61
CA GLU A 181 14.07 22.61 -24.16
C GLU A 181 15.43 21.96 -23.91
N PHE A 182 15.51 21.11 -22.88
CA PHE A 182 16.76 20.39 -22.57
C PHE A 182 17.06 19.37 -23.68
N ASP A 183 18.30 19.32 -24.13
CA ASP A 183 18.71 18.40 -25.20
C ASP A 183 18.98 17.00 -24.65
N TYR A 184 17.90 16.23 -24.50
CA TYR A 184 17.97 14.83 -24.06
C TYR A 184 18.75 13.93 -25.02
N ALA A 185 19.00 14.32 -26.27
CA ALA A 185 19.73 13.48 -27.22
C ALA A 185 21.24 13.42 -26.90
N LYS A 186 21.77 14.44 -26.21
CA LYS A 186 23.19 14.52 -25.84
C LYS A 186 23.58 13.59 -24.69
N ILE A 187 22.64 13.17 -23.85
CA ILE A 187 22.95 12.30 -22.69
C ILE A 187 23.09 10.85 -23.15
N ASN A 188 24.23 10.22 -22.88
CA ASN A 188 24.48 8.80 -23.05
C ASN A 188 25.08 8.23 -21.75
N ILE A 189 25.38 6.92 -21.71
CA ILE A 189 25.96 6.31 -20.51
C ILE A 189 27.30 6.94 -20.12
N GLU A 190 28.13 7.30 -21.09
CA GLU A 190 29.50 7.78 -20.87
C GLU A 190 29.53 9.18 -20.23
N ASN A 191 28.57 10.03 -20.56
CA ASN A 191 28.48 11.40 -20.03
C ASN A 191 27.35 11.60 -19.01
N PHE A 192 26.62 10.56 -18.62
CA PHE A 192 25.51 10.68 -17.67
C PHE A 192 25.95 11.34 -16.35
N ASP A 193 27.13 10.99 -15.84
CA ASP A 193 27.63 11.53 -14.58
C ASP A 193 27.92 13.03 -14.61
N SER A 194 28.37 13.56 -15.76
CA SER A 194 28.60 14.99 -15.93
C SER A 194 27.29 15.75 -16.22
N GLU A 195 26.42 15.21 -17.07
CA GLU A 195 25.21 15.88 -17.54
C GLU A 195 24.04 15.84 -16.53
N LYS A 196 24.03 14.86 -15.61
CA LYS A 196 22.91 14.70 -14.67
C LYS A 196 22.71 15.91 -13.74
N ASN A 197 23.76 16.65 -13.42
CA ASN A 197 23.65 17.83 -12.56
C ASN A 197 23.01 19.01 -13.29
N ASP A 198 23.33 19.17 -14.58
CA ASP A 198 22.71 20.20 -15.42
C ASP A 198 21.23 19.87 -15.65
N LEU A 199 20.90 18.61 -15.92
CA LEU A 199 19.50 18.16 -16.01
C LEU A 199 18.73 18.42 -14.71
N LYS A 200 19.31 18.10 -13.54
CA LYS A 200 18.70 18.42 -12.23
C LYS A 200 18.47 19.92 -12.06
N SER A 201 19.44 20.74 -12.43
CA SER A 201 19.36 22.20 -12.34
C SER A 201 18.26 22.76 -13.24
N TYR A 202 18.17 22.27 -14.49
CA TYR A 202 17.11 22.62 -15.43
C TYR A 202 15.72 22.28 -14.88
N ILE A 203 15.51 21.04 -14.41
CA ILE A 203 14.22 20.61 -13.85
C ILE A 203 13.85 21.44 -12.61
N LYS A 204 14.80 21.63 -11.69
CA LYS A 204 14.60 22.39 -10.45
C LYS A 204 14.17 23.82 -10.74
N LEU A 205 14.94 24.56 -11.54
CA LEU A 205 14.71 25.99 -11.77
C LEU A 205 13.50 26.25 -12.67
N LYS A 206 13.26 25.41 -13.69
CA LYS A 206 12.14 25.58 -14.64
C LYS A 206 10.78 25.25 -14.03
N PHE A 207 10.71 24.25 -13.15
CA PHE A 207 9.45 23.73 -12.59
C PHE A 207 9.28 24.05 -11.09
N LEU A 208 9.92 25.11 -10.62
CA LEU A 208 9.84 25.58 -9.24
C LEU A 208 8.46 26.22 -8.91
N LYS A 209 7.70 26.61 -9.95
CA LYS A 209 6.36 27.21 -9.82
C LYS A 209 5.29 26.16 -9.48
N LYS A 210 4.39 26.50 -8.55
CA LYS A 210 3.18 25.72 -8.22
C LYS A 210 2.14 25.90 -9.33
N ILE A 211 1.91 24.87 -10.14
CA ILE A 211 0.81 24.82 -11.10
C ILE A 211 0.20 23.41 -11.01
N MET A 212 -1.09 23.32 -10.64
CA MET A 212 -1.84 22.06 -10.79
C MET A 212 -1.93 21.74 -12.28
N ASN A 213 -1.62 20.50 -12.67
CA ASN A 213 -1.81 19.98 -14.02
C ASN A 213 -1.09 20.76 -15.13
N ASP A 214 0.17 21.15 -14.91
CA ASP A 214 0.97 21.77 -15.98
C ASP A 214 1.31 20.73 -17.08
N HIS A 215 0.68 20.86 -18.25
CA HIS A 215 0.99 20.05 -19.44
C HIS A 215 2.49 20.02 -19.77
N ARG A 216 3.24 21.08 -19.44
CA ARG A 216 4.70 21.13 -19.65
C ARG A 216 5.44 20.19 -18.70
N ALA A 217 4.97 20.03 -17.46
CA ALA A 217 5.55 19.08 -16.50
C ALA A 217 5.28 17.63 -16.94
N LEU A 218 4.08 17.34 -17.46
CA LEU A 218 3.76 16.02 -18.02
C LEU A 218 4.63 15.66 -19.23
N LYS A 219 4.84 16.62 -20.15
CA LYS A 219 5.77 16.45 -21.29
C LYS A 219 7.20 16.16 -20.80
N GLU A 220 7.64 16.85 -19.76
CA GLU A 220 8.97 16.65 -19.18
C GLU A 220 9.12 15.29 -18.48
N ILE A 221 8.08 14.81 -17.81
CA ILE A 221 8.04 13.45 -17.24
C ILE A 221 8.17 12.40 -18.34
N ASP A 222 7.49 12.56 -19.48
CA ASP A 222 7.60 11.65 -20.62
C ASP A 222 9.02 11.65 -21.22
N ASN A 223 9.66 12.83 -21.35
CA ASN A 223 11.05 12.94 -21.79
C ASN A 223 12.00 12.19 -20.85
N LEU A 224 11.84 12.35 -19.53
CA LEU A 224 12.62 11.64 -18.52
C LEU A 224 12.41 10.12 -18.58
N LYS A 225 11.16 9.66 -18.79
CA LYS A 225 10.82 8.24 -18.97
C LYS A 225 11.48 7.66 -20.23
N LYS A 226 11.50 8.42 -21.33
CA LYS A 226 12.20 8.04 -22.59
C LYS A 226 13.71 8.01 -22.44
N LEU A 227 14.31 9.01 -21.79
CA LEU A 227 15.75 9.03 -21.48
C LEU A 227 16.15 7.79 -20.69
N ARG A 228 15.40 7.47 -19.62
CA ARG A 228 15.63 6.27 -18.81
C ARG A 228 15.62 5.00 -19.66
N ALA A 229 14.58 4.83 -20.48
CA ALA A 229 14.44 3.66 -21.34
C ALA A 229 15.60 3.56 -22.33
N ARG A 230 16.03 4.68 -22.92
CA ARG A 230 17.18 4.72 -23.84
C ARG A 230 18.49 4.33 -23.14
N LEU A 231 18.81 4.95 -22.01
CA LEU A 231 20.04 4.64 -21.25
C LEU A 231 20.06 3.17 -20.78
N PHE A 232 18.91 2.61 -20.40
CA PHE A 232 18.82 1.20 -20.04
C PHE A 232 19.01 0.26 -21.23
N ASN A 233 18.53 0.67 -22.41
CA ASN A 233 18.78 -0.05 -23.66
C ASN A 233 20.26 0.02 -24.07
N GLU A 234 20.91 1.17 -23.92
CA GLU A 234 22.35 1.32 -24.16
C GLU A 234 23.17 0.42 -23.22
N LEU A 235 22.71 0.24 -21.97
CA LEU A 235 23.35 -0.66 -21.00
C LEU A 235 23.09 -2.14 -21.32
N SER A 236 22.16 -2.47 -22.21
CA SER A 236 21.80 -3.86 -22.57
C SER A 236 22.62 -4.39 -23.74
N SER A 237 23.39 -5.44 -23.46
CA SER A 237 24.08 -6.24 -24.46
C SER A 237 23.08 -7.21 -25.08
N LYS A 238 22.29 -6.84 -26.09
CA LYS A 238 21.21 -7.70 -26.62
C LYS A 238 21.66 -9.13 -27.00
N ILE A 239 21.67 -10.04 -26.03
CA ILE A 239 21.83 -11.47 -26.24
C ILE A 239 20.41 -11.98 -26.47
N TYR A 240 20.14 -12.49 -27.66
CA TYR A 240 18.88 -13.16 -27.94
C TYR A 240 18.88 -14.52 -27.22
N VAL A 241 18.01 -14.65 -26.22
CA VAL A 241 17.84 -15.86 -25.44
C VAL A 241 16.44 -16.42 -25.70
N ALA A 242 16.37 -17.66 -26.19
CA ALA A 242 15.10 -18.34 -26.40
C ALA A 242 14.65 -19.01 -25.09
N LEU A 243 13.66 -18.42 -24.42
CA LEU A 243 13.11 -18.93 -23.15
C LEU A 243 11.95 -19.90 -23.33
N ASP A 244 11.38 -19.99 -24.54
CA ASP A 244 10.22 -20.85 -24.82
C ASP A 244 10.64 -22.33 -24.92
N THR A 245 10.67 -22.99 -23.77
CA THR A 245 10.94 -24.42 -23.61
C THR A 245 10.08 -24.99 -22.49
N LYS A 246 9.75 -26.28 -22.60
CA LYS A 246 9.12 -27.06 -21.51
C LYS A 246 10.15 -27.81 -20.64
N ASP A 247 11.43 -27.79 -21.03
CA ASP A 247 12.52 -28.39 -20.24
C ASP A 247 13.03 -27.41 -19.20
N ARG A 248 12.90 -27.78 -17.92
CA ARG A 248 13.28 -26.96 -16.76
C ARG A 248 14.75 -26.58 -16.80
N ASN A 249 15.63 -27.53 -17.09
CA ASN A 249 17.07 -27.31 -17.07
C ASN A 249 17.53 -26.43 -18.23
N VAL A 250 16.92 -26.61 -19.41
CA VAL A 250 17.14 -25.73 -20.57
C VAL A 250 16.70 -24.31 -20.24
N PHE A 251 15.49 -24.13 -19.67
CA PHE A 251 14.99 -22.82 -19.29
C PHE A 251 15.96 -22.13 -18.33
N ILE A 252 16.36 -22.80 -17.24
CA ILE A 252 17.22 -22.20 -16.21
C ILE A 252 18.57 -21.77 -16.80
N ARG A 253 19.18 -22.62 -17.63
CA ARG A 253 20.45 -22.30 -18.30
C ARG A 253 20.32 -21.09 -19.20
N GLU A 254 19.27 -21.01 -20.01
CA GLU A 254 19.04 -19.88 -20.90
C GLU A 254 18.67 -18.60 -20.10
N PHE A 255 17.82 -18.72 -19.08
CA PHE A 255 17.47 -17.60 -18.19
C PHE A 255 18.71 -17.00 -17.51
N PHE A 256 19.66 -17.82 -17.08
CA PHE A 256 20.91 -17.33 -16.51
C PHE A 256 21.77 -16.57 -17.51
N ARG A 257 21.62 -16.79 -18.82
CA ARG A 257 22.33 -16.04 -19.86
C ARG A 257 21.65 -14.73 -20.24
N THR A 258 20.47 -14.45 -19.70
CA THR A 258 19.78 -13.18 -19.94
C THR A 258 20.59 -12.02 -19.39
N ASP A 259 20.60 -10.90 -20.12
CA ASP A 259 21.22 -9.66 -19.67
C ASP A 259 20.71 -9.23 -18.30
N TRP A 260 19.41 -9.39 -18.06
CA TRP A 260 18.82 -9.02 -16.79
C TRP A 260 19.42 -9.84 -15.64
N TYR A 261 19.50 -11.16 -15.78
CA TYR A 261 20.04 -12.01 -14.71
C TYR A 261 21.53 -11.78 -14.50
N GLN A 262 22.31 -11.66 -15.59
CA GLN A 262 23.74 -11.35 -15.52
C GLN A 262 23.99 -10.02 -14.81
N LYS A 263 23.19 -8.98 -15.09
CA LYS A 263 23.27 -7.69 -14.40
C LYS A 263 22.82 -7.75 -12.94
N LEU A 264 21.91 -8.67 -12.62
CA LEU A 264 21.42 -8.86 -11.26
C LEU A 264 22.52 -9.46 -10.37
N ILE A 265 23.26 -10.44 -10.89
CA ILE A 265 24.32 -11.13 -10.14
C ILE A 265 25.69 -10.45 -10.24
N SER A 266 25.92 -9.60 -11.26
CA SER A 266 27.14 -8.81 -11.33
C SER A 266 27.16 -7.80 -10.18
N ASP A 267 28.13 -7.94 -9.28
CA ASP A 267 28.30 -7.06 -8.12
C ASP A 267 28.37 -5.59 -8.56
N ASN A 268 27.27 -4.87 -8.33
CA ASN A 268 27.03 -3.46 -8.65
C ASN A 268 27.01 -3.13 -10.15
N ASN A 269 25.81 -2.87 -10.69
CA ASN A 269 25.65 -1.93 -11.78
C ASN A 269 25.30 -0.54 -11.19
N PRO A 270 26.27 0.19 -10.58
CA PRO A 270 26.02 1.44 -9.87
C PRO A 270 25.39 2.47 -10.81
N ILE A 271 25.73 2.40 -12.10
CA ILE A 271 25.22 3.28 -13.16
C ILE A 271 23.71 3.07 -13.35
N LYS A 272 23.22 1.83 -13.47
CA LYS A 272 21.77 1.58 -13.62
C LYS A 272 20.98 2.06 -12.40
N ILE A 273 21.51 1.82 -11.20
CA ILE A 273 20.89 2.27 -9.94
C ILE A 273 20.91 3.81 -9.85
N ASP A 274 22.01 4.46 -10.22
CA ASP A 274 22.13 5.91 -10.19
C ASP A 274 21.21 6.58 -11.22
N ILE A 275 21.09 6.02 -12.43
CA ILE A 275 20.14 6.46 -13.45
C ILE A 275 18.70 6.37 -12.93
N GLU A 276 18.30 5.20 -12.39
CA GLU A 276 16.95 5.01 -11.85
C GLU A 276 16.65 5.99 -10.72
N LYS A 277 17.57 6.10 -9.75
CA LYS A 277 17.43 7.00 -8.60
C LYS A 277 17.32 8.44 -9.05
N THR A 278 18.21 8.89 -9.93
CA THR A 278 18.26 10.27 -10.41
C THR A 278 16.99 10.63 -11.18
N ILE A 279 16.58 9.81 -12.16
CA ILE A 279 15.40 10.07 -12.97
C ILE A 279 14.12 10.02 -12.13
N THR A 280 13.99 9.02 -11.24
CA THR A 280 12.82 8.92 -10.34
C THR A 280 12.72 10.12 -9.41
N THR A 281 13.85 10.62 -8.89
CA THR A 281 13.85 11.81 -8.02
C THR A 281 13.36 13.05 -8.77
N MET A 282 13.74 13.23 -10.04
CA MET A 282 13.26 14.33 -10.86
C MET A 282 11.78 14.20 -11.21
N ILE A 283 11.30 12.99 -11.53
CA ILE A 283 9.87 12.74 -11.76
C ILE A 283 9.06 13.05 -10.48
N ASN A 284 9.50 12.54 -9.33
CA ASN A 284 8.83 12.80 -8.05
C ASN A 284 8.81 14.30 -7.72
N TYR A 285 9.90 15.01 -8.01
CA TYR A 285 9.94 16.46 -7.85
C TYR A 285 8.91 17.14 -8.76
N LEU A 286 8.76 16.73 -10.02
CA LEU A 286 7.77 17.27 -10.96
C LEU A 286 6.32 16.99 -10.53
N VAL A 287 6.06 15.81 -9.96
CA VAL A 287 4.72 15.38 -9.50
C VAL A 287 4.32 16.02 -8.17
N ASN A 288 5.27 16.30 -7.28
CA ASN A 288 4.97 16.84 -5.95
C ASN A 288 4.34 18.24 -6.04
N GLU A 289 3.14 18.41 -5.48
CA GLU A 289 2.42 19.69 -5.46
C GLU A 289 3.11 20.76 -4.59
N ASN A 290 3.87 20.32 -3.58
CA ASN A 290 4.61 21.19 -2.67
C ASN A 290 6.09 21.22 -3.05
N LYS A 291 6.45 22.10 -3.98
CA LYS A 291 7.84 22.33 -4.38
C LYS A 291 8.63 22.91 -3.21
N SER A 292 9.80 22.32 -2.94
CA SER A 292 10.76 22.87 -1.99
C SER A 292 11.58 23.96 -2.68
N TYR A 293 11.69 25.13 -2.04
CA TYR A 293 12.57 26.22 -2.48
C TYR A 293 14.03 25.98 -2.10
N LYS A 294 14.36 24.96 -1.30
CA LYS A 294 15.73 24.70 -0.88
C LYS A 294 16.67 24.51 -2.06
N PHE A 295 17.91 24.98 -1.93
CA PHE A 295 18.97 24.78 -2.92
C PHE A 295 19.17 23.29 -3.28
N ASP A 296 18.98 22.42 -2.30
CA ASP A 296 19.15 20.97 -2.37
C ASP A 296 17.84 20.17 -2.49
N ALA A 297 16.76 20.77 -3.00
CA ALA A 297 15.46 20.12 -3.14
C ALA A 297 15.47 18.76 -3.90
N LEU A 298 16.53 18.49 -4.67
CA LEU A 298 16.76 17.23 -5.41
C LEU A 298 17.89 16.35 -4.81
N LYS A 299 18.45 16.69 -3.64
CA LYS A 299 19.44 15.82 -2.97
C LYS A 299 18.75 14.61 -2.34
N PHE A 300 19.38 13.45 -2.53
CA PHE A 300 18.91 12.17 -2.02
C PHE A 300 18.89 12.16 -0.49
N ASP A 301 17.71 12.07 0.10
CA ASP A 301 17.58 11.62 1.49
C ASP A 301 17.86 10.11 1.50
N THR A 302 18.97 9.69 2.11
CA THR A 302 19.40 8.29 2.17
C THR A 302 18.49 7.43 3.06
N LYS A 303 17.48 8.02 3.71
CA LYS A 303 16.50 7.31 4.54
C LYS A 303 15.36 6.73 3.69
N PHE A 304 15.63 5.60 3.05
CA PHE A 304 14.65 4.76 2.35
C PHE A 304 13.67 4.03 3.30
N ASN A 305 12.87 4.77 4.07
CA ASN A 305 11.77 4.20 4.86
C ASN A 305 10.39 4.79 4.54
N LYS A 306 10.28 5.72 3.59
CA LYS A 306 8.99 6.16 3.05
C LYS A 306 8.73 5.50 1.71
N PHE A 307 7.60 4.79 1.64
CA PHE A 307 7.03 4.32 0.40
C PHE A 307 6.89 5.50 -0.55
N VAL A 308 7.27 5.30 -1.81
CA VAL A 308 6.91 6.18 -2.91
C VAL A 308 5.39 6.27 -2.89
N GLU A 309 4.83 7.44 -2.60
CA GLU A 309 3.45 7.70 -3.00
C GLU A 309 3.44 7.62 -4.52
N GLU A 310 2.77 6.58 -5.02
CA GLU A 310 2.57 6.37 -6.44
C GLU A 310 1.90 7.61 -7.03
N GLU A 311 2.32 7.97 -8.25
CA GLU A 311 1.85 9.14 -9.00
C GLU A 311 0.33 9.34 -8.76
N PRO A 312 -0.12 10.48 -8.18
CA PRO A 312 -1.46 10.96 -8.48
C PRO A 312 -1.44 11.34 -9.95
N ILE A 313 -1.83 10.40 -10.80
CA ILE A 313 -1.90 10.65 -12.23
C ILE A 313 -3.15 11.49 -12.48
N ALA A 314 -2.92 12.78 -12.76
CA ALA A 314 -3.88 13.60 -13.48
C ALA A 314 -4.16 12.93 -14.83
N ASP A 315 -5.42 12.59 -15.07
CA ASP A 315 -6.01 12.04 -16.29
C ASP A 315 -5.03 11.32 -17.23
N VAL A 316 -4.94 10.00 -17.07
CA VAL A 316 -4.38 9.13 -18.11
C VAL A 316 -5.28 9.28 -19.34
N ASN A 317 -4.88 10.15 -20.28
CA ASN A 317 -5.53 10.28 -21.58
C ASN A 317 -5.29 9.00 -22.37
N PHE A 318 -6.12 7.99 -22.15
CA PHE A 318 -6.17 6.83 -23.02
C PHE A 318 -6.66 7.26 -24.39
N THR A 319 -5.95 6.87 -25.44
CA THR A 319 -6.45 7.04 -26.80
C THR A 319 -7.65 6.13 -27.00
N ALA A 320 -8.67 6.60 -27.71
CA ALA A 320 -9.77 5.75 -28.17
C ALA A 320 -9.21 4.59 -29.01
N GLU A 321 -9.77 3.41 -28.81
CA GLU A 321 -9.56 2.25 -29.66
C GLU A 321 -10.30 2.46 -30.98
N GLN A 322 -9.75 1.92 -32.06
CA GLN A 322 -10.42 1.99 -33.36
C GLN A 322 -11.67 1.12 -33.31
N GLU A 323 -12.83 1.70 -33.64
CA GLU A 323 -14.07 0.94 -33.77
C GLU A 323 -13.92 -0.14 -34.85
N ILE A 324 -14.23 -1.38 -34.47
CA ILE A 324 -14.22 -2.52 -35.39
C ILE A 324 -15.66 -2.97 -35.58
N THR A 325 -16.18 -2.76 -36.80
CA THR A 325 -17.48 -3.28 -37.19
C THR A 325 -17.47 -4.81 -37.19
N PHE A 326 -18.64 -5.41 -36.96
CA PHE A 326 -18.78 -6.86 -37.02
C PHE A 326 -18.33 -7.37 -38.40
N PRO A 327 -17.36 -8.30 -38.49
CA PRO A 327 -16.82 -8.69 -39.77
C PRO A 327 -17.82 -9.59 -40.52
N ASP A 328 -18.05 -9.31 -41.81
CA ASP A 328 -18.96 -10.08 -42.67
C ASP A 328 -18.27 -11.37 -43.16
N VAL A 329 -17.96 -12.26 -42.22
CA VAL A 329 -17.35 -13.56 -42.51
C VAL A 329 -18.46 -14.58 -42.74
N ILE A 330 -18.44 -15.20 -43.92
CA ILE A 330 -19.28 -16.36 -44.27
C ILE A 330 -18.54 -17.60 -43.79
N LEU A 331 -19.05 -18.30 -42.76
CA LEU A 331 -18.54 -19.61 -42.38
C LEU A 331 -19.47 -20.69 -42.93
N GLU A 332 -18.91 -21.82 -43.33
CA GLU A 332 -19.65 -22.93 -43.95
C GLU A 332 -20.69 -23.56 -43.00
N ASP A 333 -20.58 -23.35 -41.68
CA ASP A 333 -21.54 -23.81 -40.65
C ASP A 333 -21.83 -22.73 -39.57
N ASP A 334 -22.51 -21.64 -39.97
CA ASP A 334 -22.91 -20.54 -39.07
C ASP A 334 -23.97 -20.94 -38.01
N LYS A 335 -24.63 -22.10 -38.12
CA LYS A 335 -25.82 -22.44 -37.31
C LYS A 335 -25.50 -22.86 -35.88
N GLY A 336 -24.28 -23.34 -35.60
CA GLY A 336 -23.88 -23.87 -34.30
C GLY A 336 -22.94 -22.98 -33.47
N ILE A 337 -22.46 -21.86 -34.02
CA ILE A 337 -21.41 -21.06 -33.37
C ILE A 337 -22.02 -20.21 -32.24
N PRO A 338 -21.55 -20.37 -30.99
CA PRO A 338 -22.06 -19.59 -29.88
C PRO A 338 -21.41 -18.20 -29.81
N VAL A 339 -22.25 -17.21 -29.49
CA VAL A 339 -21.89 -15.81 -29.27
C VAL A 339 -22.31 -15.42 -27.86
N ILE A 340 -21.37 -15.03 -27.00
CA ILE A 340 -21.65 -14.63 -25.62
C ILE A 340 -21.78 -13.12 -25.52
N ILE A 341 -22.93 -12.62 -25.05
CA ILE A 341 -23.14 -11.17 -24.88
C ILE A 341 -22.37 -10.64 -23.67
N LEU A 342 -21.71 -9.50 -23.84
CA LEU A 342 -21.09 -8.76 -22.75
C LEU A 342 -21.82 -7.43 -22.50
N THR A 343 -22.30 -7.27 -21.28
CA THR A 343 -22.93 -6.04 -20.80
C THR A 343 -21.88 -5.08 -20.23
N TYR A 344 -22.12 -3.78 -20.39
CA TYR A 344 -21.15 -2.74 -20.06
C TYR A 344 -20.68 -2.78 -18.60
N LEU A 345 -19.37 -2.68 -18.37
CA LEU A 345 -18.75 -2.57 -17.05
C LEU A 345 -17.43 -1.78 -17.14
N ASP A 346 -17.38 -0.55 -16.63
CA ASP A 346 -16.13 0.22 -16.66
C ASP A 346 -15.15 -0.19 -15.54
N LEU A 347 -14.11 -0.96 -15.90
CA LEU A 347 -13.03 -1.34 -14.97
C LEU A 347 -12.07 -0.18 -14.67
N LEU A 348 -11.99 0.84 -15.53
CA LEU A 348 -11.21 2.04 -15.24
C LEU A 348 -11.86 2.77 -14.07
N ASP A 349 -13.15 3.08 -14.17
CA ASP A 349 -13.91 3.70 -13.07
C ASP A 349 -13.81 2.88 -11.78
N LYS A 350 -14.08 1.58 -11.89
CA LYS A 350 -14.09 0.68 -10.74
C LYS A 350 -12.75 0.57 -10.01
N ILE A 351 -11.62 0.45 -10.73
CA ILE A 351 -10.32 0.13 -10.12
C ILE A 351 -9.50 1.41 -9.85
N ILE A 352 -9.55 2.38 -10.76
CA ILE A 352 -8.76 3.61 -10.67
C ILE A 352 -9.48 4.63 -9.80
N PHE A 353 -10.81 4.80 -9.94
CA PHE A 353 -11.54 5.92 -9.36
C PHE A 353 -12.39 5.56 -8.12
N HIS A 354 -12.07 4.45 -7.44
CA HIS A 354 -12.76 3.92 -6.25
C HIS A 354 -13.44 5.00 -5.37
N GLY A 355 -14.76 5.13 -5.54
CA GLY A 355 -15.78 5.56 -4.57
C GLY A 355 -15.51 6.79 -3.69
N LYS A 356 -16.28 7.86 -3.91
CA LYS A 356 -16.47 8.99 -2.97
C LYS A 356 -16.97 8.50 -1.59
N GLN A 357 -16.07 8.27 -0.64
CA GLN A 357 -16.40 8.31 0.79
C GLN A 357 -16.08 9.70 1.35
N GLY A 358 -17.02 10.64 1.20
CA GLY A 358 -16.91 12.02 1.69
C GLY A 358 -16.12 12.98 0.80
N MET A 359 -15.85 14.19 1.30
CA MET A 359 -15.13 15.28 0.60
C MET A 359 -13.64 15.01 0.29
N LYS A 360 -13.13 13.80 0.55
CA LYS A 360 -11.75 13.41 0.19
C LYS A 360 -11.80 12.32 -0.86
N VAL A 361 -11.49 12.70 -2.09
CA VAL A 361 -11.18 11.79 -3.19
C VAL A 361 -9.92 11.01 -2.78
N GLN A 362 -10.01 9.70 -2.59
CA GLN A 362 -8.80 8.88 -2.45
C GLN A 362 -8.04 8.89 -3.79
N ALA A 363 -6.71 9.01 -3.72
CA ALA A 363 -5.87 9.05 -4.91
C ALA A 363 -6.04 7.78 -5.75
N ALA A 364 -6.11 7.96 -7.06
CA ALA A 364 -6.25 6.89 -8.05
C ALA A 364 -5.09 5.88 -7.98
N SER A 365 -5.38 4.58 -7.80
CA SER A 365 -4.34 3.54 -7.73
C SER A 365 -4.09 2.91 -9.11
N PHE A 366 -3.44 3.66 -9.99
CA PHE A 366 -3.08 3.19 -11.34
C PHE A 366 -2.11 2.00 -11.32
N SER A 367 -1.28 1.88 -10.29
CA SER A 367 -0.39 0.73 -10.07
C SER A 367 -1.16 -0.58 -9.92
N LYS A 368 -2.20 -0.58 -9.07
CA LYS A 368 -3.08 -1.72 -8.86
C LYS A 368 -3.80 -2.07 -10.15
N PHE A 369 -4.32 -1.07 -10.87
CA PHE A 369 -4.90 -1.29 -12.20
C PHE A 369 -3.90 -1.95 -13.15
N LYS A 370 -2.70 -1.41 -13.27
CA LYS A 370 -1.65 -1.94 -14.15
C LYS A 370 -1.29 -3.38 -13.79
N THR A 371 -1.08 -3.69 -12.51
CA THR A 371 -0.79 -5.06 -12.05
C THR A 371 -1.94 -6.02 -12.35
N ILE A 372 -3.20 -5.58 -12.17
CA ILE A 372 -4.37 -6.39 -12.52
C ILE A 372 -4.47 -6.58 -14.04
N MET A 373 -4.14 -5.58 -14.87
CA MET A 373 -4.17 -5.73 -16.33
C MET A 373 -3.03 -6.59 -16.87
N GLU A 374 -1.87 -6.59 -16.22
CA GLU A 374 -0.76 -7.49 -16.55
C GLU A 374 -1.06 -8.94 -16.13
N CYS A 375 -1.81 -9.14 -15.04
CA CYS A 375 -2.32 -10.44 -14.61
C CYS A 375 -3.83 -10.39 -14.25
N PRO A 376 -4.74 -10.48 -15.25
CA PRO A 376 -6.19 -10.44 -15.05
C PRO A 376 -6.75 -11.53 -14.14
N LEU A 377 -5.99 -12.57 -13.80
CA LEU A 377 -6.44 -13.65 -12.92
C LEU A 377 -6.92 -13.17 -11.54
N PHE A 378 -6.50 -11.98 -11.09
CA PHE A 378 -7.03 -11.36 -9.88
C PHE A 378 -8.53 -10.99 -9.97
N LEU A 379 -9.10 -10.98 -11.19
CA LEU A 379 -10.50 -10.68 -11.47
C LEU A 379 -11.37 -11.95 -11.56
N VAL A 380 -10.83 -13.16 -11.42
CA VAL A 380 -11.63 -14.40 -11.58
C VAL A 380 -12.81 -14.46 -10.62
N ASN A 381 -12.65 -13.99 -9.38
CA ASN A 381 -13.72 -13.99 -8.38
C ASN A 381 -14.42 -12.63 -8.23
N ASP A 382 -14.26 -11.75 -9.23
CA ASP A 382 -14.89 -10.44 -9.20
C ASP A 382 -16.37 -10.54 -9.58
N LYS A 383 -17.26 -10.11 -8.67
CA LYS A 383 -18.71 -10.23 -8.84
C LYS A 383 -19.22 -9.45 -10.06
N ASP A 384 -18.66 -8.27 -10.32
CA ASP A 384 -19.17 -7.42 -11.40
C ASP A 384 -18.75 -7.97 -12.77
N ILE A 385 -17.55 -8.55 -12.88
CA ILE A 385 -17.12 -9.30 -14.08
C ILE A 385 -18.04 -10.52 -14.29
N SER A 386 -18.40 -11.22 -13.21
CA SER A 386 -19.34 -12.32 -13.32
C SER A 386 -20.70 -11.84 -13.82
N GLU A 387 -21.20 -10.70 -13.32
CA GLU A 387 -22.50 -10.13 -13.70
C GLU A 387 -22.51 -9.47 -15.09
N SER A 388 -21.36 -9.03 -15.61
CA SER A 388 -21.25 -8.42 -16.93
C SER A 388 -21.48 -9.42 -18.07
N ILE A 389 -21.24 -10.71 -17.81
CA ILE A 389 -21.45 -11.80 -18.78
C ILE A 389 -22.95 -12.09 -18.91
N GLY A 390 -23.52 -11.68 -20.05
CA GLY A 390 -24.93 -11.87 -20.43
C GLY A 390 -25.20 -13.21 -21.11
N TYR A 391 -26.39 -13.35 -21.69
CA TYR A 391 -26.83 -14.61 -22.29
C TYR A 391 -26.04 -14.95 -23.58
N PHE A 392 -26.10 -16.20 -24.04
CA PHE A 392 -25.47 -16.63 -25.28
C PHE A 392 -26.51 -16.82 -26.41
N TYR A 393 -26.14 -16.50 -27.65
CA TYR A 393 -26.97 -16.69 -28.83
C TYR A 393 -26.18 -17.45 -29.89
N THR A 394 -26.86 -18.01 -30.89
CA THR A 394 -26.16 -18.49 -32.09
C THR A 394 -25.76 -17.31 -32.96
N LEU A 395 -24.70 -17.47 -33.75
CA LEU A 395 -24.18 -16.43 -34.64
C LEU A 395 -25.26 -15.84 -35.55
N ASN A 396 -26.14 -16.67 -36.11
CA ASN A 396 -27.26 -16.21 -36.95
C ASN A 396 -28.26 -15.32 -36.20
N VAL A 397 -28.62 -15.69 -34.96
CA VAL A 397 -29.51 -14.88 -34.13
C VAL A 397 -28.83 -13.57 -33.75
N PHE A 398 -27.53 -13.60 -33.46
CA PHE A 398 -26.77 -12.39 -33.18
C PHE A 398 -26.69 -11.43 -34.39
N LYS A 399 -26.46 -11.95 -35.60
CA LYS A 399 -26.51 -11.17 -36.86
C LYS A 399 -27.87 -10.47 -37.03
N GLN A 400 -28.97 -11.15 -36.70
CA GLN A 400 -30.32 -10.56 -36.73
C GLN A 400 -30.53 -9.47 -35.66
N LEU A 401 -29.97 -9.66 -34.45
CA LEU A 401 -30.01 -8.63 -33.40
C LEU A 401 -29.27 -7.36 -33.81
N LEU A 402 -28.09 -7.50 -34.43
CA LEU A 402 -27.33 -6.36 -34.95
C LEU A 402 -28.08 -5.64 -36.08
N ALA A 403 -28.70 -6.38 -37.01
CA ALA A 403 -29.47 -5.80 -38.11
C ALA A 403 -30.69 -4.99 -37.65
N ASN A 404 -31.26 -5.33 -36.49
CA ASN A 404 -32.42 -4.65 -35.90
C ASN A 404 -32.04 -3.47 -34.98
N ASN A 405 -30.75 -3.09 -34.89
CA ASN A 405 -30.22 -2.02 -34.02
C ASN A 405 -30.61 -2.16 -32.53
N THR A 406 -30.80 -3.39 -32.04
CA THR A 406 -31.09 -3.62 -30.61
C THR A 406 -29.79 -3.63 -29.82
N ASN A 407 -29.43 -2.49 -29.20
CA ASN A 407 -28.27 -2.38 -28.28
C ASN A 407 -28.58 -2.87 -26.86
N THR A 408 -29.68 -3.62 -26.69
CA THR A 408 -30.15 -4.15 -25.40
C THR A 408 -30.37 -5.65 -25.54
N ASP A 409 -29.85 -6.43 -24.59
CA ASP A 409 -29.98 -7.88 -24.59
C ASP A 409 -31.47 -8.23 -24.41
N PRO A 410 -32.07 -9.00 -25.33
CA PRO A 410 -33.49 -9.37 -25.26
C PRO A 410 -33.92 -10.04 -23.96
N ARG A 411 -33.03 -10.81 -23.32
CA ARG A 411 -33.31 -11.55 -22.08
C ARG A 411 -33.10 -10.71 -20.84
N THR A 412 -31.96 -10.02 -20.75
CA THR A 412 -31.59 -9.27 -19.54
C THR A 412 -32.08 -7.83 -19.55
N ARG A 413 -32.49 -7.32 -20.73
CA ARG A 413 -32.84 -5.91 -20.99
C ARG A 413 -31.74 -4.91 -20.64
N LYS A 414 -30.50 -5.39 -20.46
CA LYS A 414 -29.33 -4.55 -20.20
C LYS A 414 -28.69 -4.11 -21.50
N PRO A 415 -28.10 -2.91 -21.56
CA PRO A 415 -27.31 -2.51 -22.70
C PRO A 415 -26.08 -3.41 -22.84
N PHE A 416 -25.72 -3.78 -24.07
CA PHE A 416 -24.53 -4.58 -24.37
C PHE A 416 -23.67 -3.91 -25.44
N CYS A 417 -22.36 -4.07 -25.33
CA CYS A 417 -21.39 -3.47 -26.26
C CYS A 417 -21.12 -4.35 -27.48
N GLY A 418 -21.31 -5.67 -27.34
CA GLY A 418 -21.21 -6.65 -28.42
C GLY A 418 -21.28 -8.07 -27.89
N GLY A 419 -20.95 -9.03 -28.76
CA GLY A 419 -20.97 -10.45 -28.43
C GLY A 419 -19.65 -11.12 -28.81
N LEU A 420 -19.06 -11.91 -27.90
CA LEU A 420 -17.86 -12.68 -28.18
C LEU A 420 -18.19 -13.88 -29.06
N VAL A 421 -17.65 -13.92 -30.27
CA VAL A 421 -17.85 -15.02 -31.22
C VAL A 421 -16.81 -16.11 -30.96
N LEU A 422 -17.25 -17.30 -30.55
CA LEU A 422 -16.37 -18.37 -30.09
C LEU A 422 -16.01 -19.38 -31.19
N THR A 423 -15.02 -19.04 -32.01
CA THR A 423 -14.53 -19.90 -33.12
C THR A 423 -13.14 -20.47 -32.88
N ASP A 424 -12.85 -21.62 -33.49
CA ASP A 424 -11.50 -22.21 -33.45
C ASP A 424 -10.50 -21.43 -34.34
N THR A 425 -11.00 -20.60 -35.26
CA THR A 425 -10.22 -19.75 -36.17
C THR A 425 -10.01 -18.34 -35.62
N ASP A 426 -9.01 -17.60 -36.13
CA ASP A 426 -8.66 -16.24 -35.70
C ASP A 426 -9.45 -15.13 -36.39
N ALA A 427 -10.44 -15.50 -37.20
CA ALA A 427 -11.28 -14.58 -37.98
C ALA A 427 -11.93 -13.48 -37.11
N PHE A 428 -12.34 -13.81 -35.88
CA PHE A 428 -13.01 -12.89 -34.96
C PHE A 428 -12.11 -12.37 -33.83
N ASP A 429 -10.82 -12.71 -33.79
CA ASP A 429 -9.96 -12.37 -32.65
C ASP A 429 -9.85 -10.85 -32.43
N LYS A 430 -9.66 -10.08 -33.51
CA LYS A 430 -9.60 -8.60 -33.44
C LYS A 430 -10.92 -7.98 -33.01
N TYR A 431 -12.04 -8.50 -33.54
CA TYR A 431 -13.38 -8.04 -33.18
C TYR A 431 -13.65 -8.31 -31.70
N ASN A 432 -13.40 -9.54 -31.24
CA ASN A 432 -13.60 -9.92 -29.85
C ASN A 432 -12.71 -9.08 -28.89
N ASP A 433 -11.45 -8.82 -29.26
CA ASP A 433 -10.56 -7.94 -28.48
C ASP A 433 -11.12 -6.51 -28.39
N TYR A 434 -11.68 -5.96 -29.48
CA TYR A 434 -12.38 -4.67 -29.47
C TYR A 434 -13.63 -4.68 -28.59
N ILE A 435 -14.40 -5.78 -28.58
CA ILE A 435 -15.56 -5.92 -27.68
C ILE A 435 -15.12 -5.94 -26.22
N LEU A 436 -14.00 -6.59 -25.87
CA LEU A 436 -13.44 -6.51 -24.52
C LEU A 436 -13.12 -5.06 -24.15
N SER A 437 -12.44 -4.32 -25.02
CA SER A 437 -12.11 -2.92 -24.76
C SER A 437 -13.33 -2.02 -24.63
N SER A 438 -14.34 -2.22 -25.48
CA SER A 438 -15.58 -1.45 -25.43
C SER A 438 -16.42 -1.76 -24.19
N THR A 439 -16.43 -3.03 -23.77
CA THR A 439 -17.17 -3.47 -22.59
C THR A 439 -16.49 -3.02 -21.30
N TYR A 440 -15.17 -3.23 -21.18
CA TYR A 440 -14.44 -3.14 -19.91
C TYR A 440 -13.64 -1.86 -19.72
N PHE A 441 -13.34 -1.14 -20.80
CA PHE A 441 -12.48 0.04 -20.79
C PHE A 441 -13.08 1.21 -21.54
N ASP A 442 -14.40 1.22 -21.78
CA ASP A 442 -15.07 2.36 -22.44
C ASP A 442 -14.45 2.70 -23.81
N SER A 443 -14.10 1.65 -24.57
CA SER A 443 -13.41 1.73 -25.87
C SER A 443 -12.07 2.48 -25.81
N LYS A 444 -11.40 2.50 -24.66
CA LYS A 444 -10.05 3.05 -24.49
C LYS A 444 -8.99 1.98 -24.73
N LYS A 445 -7.89 2.39 -25.36
CA LYS A 445 -6.75 1.51 -25.67
C LYS A 445 -5.94 1.20 -24.41
N VAL A 446 -6.29 0.12 -23.73
CA VAL A 446 -5.60 -0.39 -22.54
C VAL A 446 -4.70 -1.57 -22.93
N LYS A 447 -3.47 -1.60 -22.41
CA LYS A 447 -2.61 -2.79 -22.52
C LYS A 447 -2.96 -3.76 -21.40
N PHE A 448 -3.60 -4.87 -21.75
CA PHE A 448 -3.89 -5.97 -20.83
C PHE A 448 -3.47 -7.31 -21.42
N ASN A 449 -3.30 -8.32 -20.56
CA ASN A 449 -2.98 -9.67 -20.97
C ASN A 449 -4.25 -10.37 -21.49
N VAL A 450 -4.44 -10.32 -22.81
CA VAL A 450 -5.64 -10.80 -23.51
C VAL A 450 -5.93 -12.28 -23.21
N GLY A 451 -4.92 -13.15 -23.27
CA GLY A 451 -5.09 -14.59 -22.99
C GLY A 451 -5.63 -14.87 -21.59
N LEU A 452 -5.07 -14.23 -20.56
CA LEU A 452 -5.56 -14.35 -19.18
C LEU A 452 -6.93 -13.71 -18.98
N PHE A 453 -7.24 -12.64 -19.72
CA PHE A 453 -8.56 -12.00 -19.65
C PHE A 453 -9.66 -12.93 -20.18
N TYR A 454 -9.45 -13.59 -21.32
CA TYR A 454 -10.40 -14.61 -21.80
C TYR A 454 -10.55 -15.79 -20.85
N TYR A 455 -9.46 -16.21 -20.18
CA TYR A 455 -9.54 -17.22 -19.13
C TYR A 455 -10.45 -16.78 -17.97
N VAL A 456 -10.34 -15.54 -17.51
CA VAL A 456 -11.20 -14.97 -16.45
C VAL A 456 -12.67 -15.03 -16.85
N LEU A 457 -12.99 -14.63 -18.09
CA LEU A 457 -14.37 -14.66 -18.59
C LEU A 457 -14.89 -16.09 -18.70
N TRP A 458 -14.10 -17.02 -19.25
CA TRP A 458 -14.48 -18.42 -19.32
C TRP A 458 -14.72 -19.02 -17.93
N LYS A 459 -13.85 -18.76 -16.95
CA LYS A 459 -14.03 -19.25 -15.58
C LYS A 459 -15.26 -18.70 -14.89
N ASN A 460 -15.63 -17.45 -15.16
CA ASN A 460 -16.89 -16.90 -14.68
C ASN A 460 -18.11 -17.49 -15.42
N CYS A 461 -17.96 -17.91 -16.67
CA CYS A 461 -19.01 -18.61 -17.41
C CYS A 461 -19.27 -20.03 -16.89
N GLU A 462 -18.21 -20.75 -16.52
CA GLU A 462 -18.29 -22.14 -16.03
C GLU A 462 -19.21 -22.30 -14.81
N ASN A 463 -19.30 -21.26 -13.96
CA ASN A 463 -20.10 -21.27 -12.74
C ASN A 463 -21.56 -20.82 -12.94
N LYS A 464 -22.00 -20.47 -14.16
CA LYS A 464 -23.35 -19.96 -14.42
C LYS A 464 -24.33 -21.08 -14.76
N GLU A 465 -25.33 -21.27 -13.92
CA GLU A 465 -26.34 -22.35 -14.06
C GLU A 465 -27.10 -22.33 -15.41
N TRP A 466 -27.29 -21.17 -16.01
CA TRP A 466 -28.02 -20.99 -17.27
C TRP A 466 -27.16 -21.12 -18.53
N MET A 467 -25.85 -21.32 -18.39
CA MET A 467 -24.92 -21.46 -19.52
C MET A 467 -24.85 -22.92 -19.98
N ASP A 468 -25.00 -23.17 -21.28
CA ASP A 468 -24.92 -24.53 -21.84
C ASP A 468 -23.49 -25.07 -21.74
N ARG A 469 -23.34 -26.34 -21.34
CA ARG A 469 -22.03 -27.00 -21.17
C ARG A 469 -21.20 -27.03 -22.46
N ASN A 470 -21.84 -27.18 -23.62
CA ASN A 470 -21.16 -27.15 -24.92
C ASN A 470 -20.60 -25.75 -25.23
N VAL A 471 -21.32 -24.70 -24.82
CA VAL A 471 -20.86 -23.31 -24.96
C VAL A 471 -19.68 -23.04 -24.02
N VAL A 472 -19.74 -23.54 -22.78
CA VAL A 472 -18.63 -23.44 -21.83
C VAL A 472 -17.38 -24.16 -22.36
N GLU A 473 -17.52 -25.36 -22.93
CA GLU A 473 -16.39 -26.10 -23.50
C GLU A 473 -15.84 -25.42 -24.77
N GLN A 474 -16.71 -24.84 -25.62
CA GLN A 474 -16.26 -24.07 -26.78
C GLN A 474 -15.52 -22.79 -26.35
N PHE A 475 -15.98 -22.12 -25.29
CA PHE A 475 -15.29 -20.95 -24.74
C PHE A 475 -13.94 -21.36 -24.15
N LYS A 476 -13.86 -22.50 -23.45
CA LYS A 476 -12.59 -23.04 -22.96
C LYS A 476 -11.59 -23.24 -24.10
N LYS A 477 -12.00 -23.90 -25.20
CA LYS A 477 -11.14 -24.08 -26.39
C LYS A 477 -10.65 -22.75 -26.94
N TYR A 478 -11.56 -21.78 -27.09
CA TYR A 478 -11.21 -20.43 -27.53
C TYR A 478 -10.20 -19.77 -26.58
N ALA A 479 -10.44 -19.78 -25.28
CA ALA A 479 -9.57 -19.19 -24.26
C ALA A 479 -8.18 -19.84 -24.26
N MET A 480 -8.08 -21.17 -24.32
CA MET A 480 -6.80 -21.88 -24.41
C MET A 480 -6.03 -21.49 -25.68
N ARG A 481 -6.70 -21.40 -26.83
CA ARG A 481 -6.07 -20.93 -28.08
C ARG A 481 -5.55 -19.49 -27.97
N ARG A 482 -6.28 -18.60 -27.29
CA ARG A 482 -5.82 -17.22 -27.05
C ARG A 482 -4.63 -17.18 -26.09
N ILE A 483 -4.62 -18.03 -25.05
CA ILE A 483 -3.47 -18.19 -24.15
C ILE A 483 -2.21 -18.61 -24.92
N SER A 484 -2.31 -19.63 -25.79
CA SER A 484 -1.14 -20.15 -26.51
C SER A 484 -0.53 -19.15 -27.51
N LYS A 485 -1.34 -18.22 -28.03
CA LYS A 485 -0.89 -17.14 -28.93
C LYS A 485 -0.40 -15.88 -28.20
N THR A 486 -0.63 -15.76 -26.89
CA THR A 486 -0.30 -14.53 -26.15
C THR A 486 1.20 -14.46 -25.82
N ILE A 487 1.83 -13.33 -26.15
CA ILE A 487 3.21 -13.01 -25.78
C ILE A 487 3.21 -11.93 -24.71
N CYS A 488 4.03 -12.08 -23.67
CA CYS A 488 4.11 -11.15 -22.56
C CYS A 488 5.53 -11.10 -21.97
N LYS A 489 5.73 -10.24 -20.97
CA LYS A 489 6.97 -10.23 -20.17
C LYS A 489 7.02 -11.47 -19.28
N ILE A 490 8.18 -12.09 -19.18
CA ILE A 490 8.39 -13.31 -18.37
C ILE A 490 7.92 -13.18 -16.91
N GLY A 491 8.11 -12.01 -16.29
CA GLY A 491 7.66 -11.74 -14.92
C GLY A 491 6.21 -11.31 -14.78
N LEU A 492 5.44 -11.26 -15.87
CA LEU A 492 4.09 -10.65 -15.94
C LEU A 492 4.04 -9.22 -15.38
N ILE A 493 5.16 -8.50 -15.43
CA ILE A 493 5.31 -7.15 -14.88
C ILE A 493 6.22 -6.35 -15.81
N THR A 494 5.88 -5.08 -16.05
CA THR A 494 6.67 -4.18 -16.92
C THR A 494 7.58 -3.22 -16.14
N SER A 495 7.91 -3.53 -14.89
CA SER A 495 8.86 -2.76 -14.08
C SER A 495 10.26 -2.82 -14.70
N PRO A 496 10.97 -1.70 -14.93
CA PRO A 496 12.33 -1.71 -15.50
C PRO A 496 13.39 -2.46 -14.69
N LEU A 497 13.10 -2.73 -13.41
CA LEU A 497 13.94 -3.52 -12.51
C LEU A 497 13.71 -5.03 -12.63
N ASP A 498 12.64 -5.44 -13.33
CA ASP A 498 12.28 -6.83 -13.57
C ASP A 498 12.78 -7.33 -14.94
N PRO A 499 12.83 -8.65 -15.17
CA PRO A 499 13.29 -9.18 -16.45
C PRO A 499 12.38 -8.71 -17.59
N GLN A 500 12.99 -8.16 -18.64
CA GLN A 500 12.30 -7.51 -19.76
C GLN A 500 12.11 -8.43 -20.97
N GLU A 501 12.50 -9.69 -20.86
CA GLU A 501 12.41 -10.68 -21.91
C GLU A 501 10.94 -10.98 -22.23
N ASN A 502 10.62 -10.93 -23.53
CA ASN A 502 9.31 -11.37 -24.02
C ASN A 502 9.35 -12.89 -24.19
N THR A 503 8.26 -13.56 -23.82
CA THR A 503 8.10 -15.02 -23.94
C THR A 503 6.62 -15.34 -24.09
N THR A 504 6.29 -16.58 -24.45
CA THR A 504 4.90 -17.05 -24.44
C THR A 504 4.29 -16.93 -23.04
N LEU A 505 2.98 -16.72 -22.98
CA LEU A 505 2.24 -16.64 -21.72
C LEU A 505 2.45 -17.89 -20.86
N LEU A 506 2.51 -19.08 -21.46
CA LEU A 506 2.73 -20.34 -20.74
C LEU A 506 4.08 -20.36 -20.01
N THR A 507 5.15 -19.95 -20.68
CA THR A 507 6.48 -19.83 -20.04
C THR A 507 6.48 -18.80 -18.91
N ALA A 508 5.80 -17.65 -19.10
CA ALA A 508 5.67 -16.64 -18.05
C ALA A 508 4.90 -17.15 -16.82
N LEU A 509 3.81 -17.89 -17.03
CA LEU A 509 3.05 -18.53 -15.95
C LEU A 509 3.91 -19.54 -15.19
N TRP A 510 4.64 -20.39 -15.91
CA TRP A 510 5.55 -21.38 -15.29
C TRP A 510 6.67 -20.72 -14.49
N TYR A 511 7.23 -19.62 -15.02
CA TYR A 511 8.20 -18.81 -14.30
C TYR A 511 7.62 -18.24 -13.01
N CYS A 512 6.38 -17.73 -13.06
CA CYS A 512 5.71 -17.14 -11.92
C CYS A 512 5.40 -18.14 -10.79
N VAL A 513 5.03 -19.39 -11.12
CA VAL A 513 4.61 -20.38 -10.13
C VAL A 513 5.67 -21.40 -9.69
N ASP A 514 6.78 -21.56 -10.42
CA ASP A 514 7.80 -22.56 -10.09
C ASP A 514 9.22 -22.03 -10.28
N LEU A 515 9.59 -21.64 -11.50
CA LEU A 515 10.99 -21.42 -11.85
C LEU A 515 11.62 -20.25 -11.06
N SER A 516 10.88 -19.17 -10.84
CA SER A 516 11.37 -18.04 -10.04
C SER A 516 11.63 -18.44 -8.58
N SER A 517 10.79 -19.29 -7.99
CA SER A 517 11.01 -19.84 -6.65
C SER A 517 12.26 -20.72 -6.64
N PHE A 518 12.47 -21.56 -7.66
CA PHE A 518 13.68 -22.36 -7.77
C PHE A 518 14.96 -21.52 -7.83
N ILE A 519 14.94 -20.41 -8.57
CA ILE A 519 16.10 -19.53 -8.75
C ILE A 519 16.36 -18.69 -7.49
N PHE A 520 15.33 -18.07 -6.91
CA PHE A 520 15.51 -16.97 -5.95
C PHE A 520 15.21 -17.33 -4.49
N LYS A 521 14.50 -18.42 -4.19
CA LYS A 521 14.02 -18.67 -2.82
C LYS A 521 15.13 -18.81 -1.77
N ARG A 522 16.34 -19.20 -2.19
CA ARG A 522 17.53 -19.37 -1.33
C ARG A 522 18.50 -18.19 -1.39
N SER A 523 18.21 -17.14 -2.16
CA SER A 523 19.08 -15.99 -2.30
C SER A 523 18.71 -14.89 -1.29
N PHE A 524 19.57 -14.66 -0.30
CA PHE A 524 19.36 -13.59 0.69
C PHE A 524 19.24 -12.20 0.05
N LEU A 525 19.95 -11.94 -1.04
CA LEU A 525 19.93 -10.65 -1.75
C LEU A 525 18.76 -10.55 -2.73
N HIS A 526 18.41 -11.65 -3.40
CA HIS A 526 17.50 -11.63 -4.55
C HIS A 526 16.14 -12.29 -4.32
N PHE A 527 15.80 -12.75 -3.10
CA PHE A 527 14.50 -13.36 -2.80
C PHE A 527 13.28 -12.45 -3.10
N ASN A 528 13.49 -11.14 -3.24
CA ASN A 528 12.44 -10.21 -3.67
C ASN A 528 12.00 -10.41 -5.13
N TYR A 529 12.81 -11.08 -5.96
CA TYR A 529 12.47 -11.40 -7.35
C TYR A 529 11.72 -12.74 -7.51
N GLU A 530 11.43 -13.45 -6.41
CA GLU A 530 10.54 -14.60 -6.41
C GLU A 530 9.09 -14.17 -6.73
N ARG A 531 8.58 -14.55 -7.91
CA ARG A 531 7.28 -14.07 -8.40
C ARG A 531 6.09 -14.72 -7.71
N MET A 532 6.23 -15.92 -7.15
CA MET A 532 5.17 -16.54 -6.35
C MET A 532 4.69 -15.61 -5.22
N ARG A 533 5.57 -14.74 -4.68
CA ARG A 533 5.19 -13.75 -3.65
C ARG A 533 4.15 -12.73 -4.10
N MET A 534 4.13 -12.42 -5.40
CA MET A 534 3.15 -11.51 -5.99
C MET A 534 1.88 -12.24 -6.42
N PHE A 535 2.02 -13.47 -6.93
CA PHE A 535 0.94 -14.20 -7.56
C PHE A 535 0.34 -15.34 -6.72
N TYR A 536 0.74 -15.52 -5.44
CA TYR A 536 0.27 -16.63 -4.59
C TYR A 536 -1.25 -16.78 -4.53
N GLY A 537 -1.99 -15.66 -4.56
CA GLY A 537 -3.46 -15.64 -4.49
C GLY A 537 -4.16 -16.12 -5.76
N VAL A 538 -3.46 -16.19 -6.90
CA VAL A 538 -3.99 -16.63 -8.20
C VAL A 538 -3.20 -17.78 -8.81
N ALA A 539 -2.18 -18.28 -8.09
CA ALA A 539 -1.26 -19.31 -8.58
C ALA A 539 -1.97 -20.62 -8.93
N HIS A 540 -3.09 -20.96 -8.29
CA HIS A 540 -3.87 -22.15 -8.65
C HIS A 540 -4.44 -22.08 -10.07
N TYR A 541 -4.92 -20.91 -10.51
CA TYR A 541 -5.38 -20.71 -11.88
C TYR A 541 -4.23 -20.78 -12.88
N MET A 542 -3.07 -20.22 -12.52
CA MET A 542 -1.86 -20.33 -13.35
C MET A 542 -1.44 -21.80 -13.53
N ILE A 543 -1.46 -22.59 -12.44
CA ILE A 543 -1.18 -24.02 -12.46
C ILE A 543 -2.22 -24.79 -13.30
N GLU A 544 -3.50 -24.46 -13.17
CA GLU A 544 -4.56 -25.08 -13.97
C GLU A 544 -4.33 -24.87 -15.47
N ILE A 545 -4.00 -23.64 -15.89
CA ILE A 545 -3.65 -23.33 -17.27
C ILE A 545 -2.49 -24.20 -17.73
N LEU A 546 -1.40 -24.25 -16.97
CA LEU A 546 -0.22 -25.04 -17.32
C LEU A 546 -0.53 -26.54 -17.46
N LYS A 547 -1.47 -27.08 -16.67
CA LYS A 547 -1.95 -28.46 -16.78
C LYS A 547 -2.68 -28.72 -18.11
N TYR A 548 -3.48 -27.77 -18.62
CA TYR A 548 -4.12 -27.91 -19.93
C TYR A 548 -3.12 -27.98 -21.10
N PHE A 549 -1.87 -27.54 -20.88
CA PHE A 549 -0.79 -27.57 -21.86
C PHE A 549 0.30 -28.59 -21.51
N ASP A 550 0.00 -29.58 -20.66
CA ASP A 550 0.90 -30.70 -20.34
C ASP A 550 2.30 -30.27 -19.84
N TYR A 551 2.37 -29.23 -19.00
CA TYR A 551 3.62 -28.89 -18.31
C TYR A 551 3.89 -29.88 -17.17
N ASN A 552 5.14 -30.33 -17.06
CA ASN A 552 5.57 -31.18 -15.96
C ASN A 552 5.87 -30.33 -14.71
N LEU A 553 4.91 -30.29 -13.77
CA LEU A 553 4.97 -29.47 -12.57
C LEU A 553 5.19 -30.33 -11.32
N ASP A 554 6.17 -29.95 -10.49
CA ASP A 554 6.31 -30.51 -9.13
C ASP A 554 5.23 -29.90 -8.22
N MET A 555 4.02 -30.45 -8.31
CA MET A 555 2.85 -29.98 -7.59
C MET A 555 3.08 -29.90 -6.08
N LYS A 556 3.78 -30.89 -5.50
CA LYS A 556 4.04 -30.94 -4.05
C LYS A 556 4.92 -29.77 -3.62
N SER A 557 5.98 -29.49 -4.36
CA SER A 557 6.89 -28.37 -4.08
C SER A 557 6.21 -27.01 -4.29
N ILE A 558 5.46 -26.86 -5.39
CA ILE A 558 4.76 -25.61 -5.72
C ILE A 558 3.68 -25.28 -4.68
N GLU A 559 2.84 -26.27 -4.30
CA GLU A 559 1.79 -26.06 -3.31
C GLU A 559 2.35 -25.76 -1.93
N ARG A 560 3.41 -26.48 -1.50
CA ARG A 560 4.13 -26.19 -0.25
C ARG A 560 4.64 -24.75 -0.24
N ARG A 561 5.28 -24.30 -1.33
CA ARG A 561 5.82 -22.94 -1.41
C ARG A 561 4.73 -21.87 -1.42
N ARG A 562 3.64 -22.11 -2.15
CA ARG A 562 2.47 -21.23 -2.19
C ARG A 562 1.84 -21.08 -0.80
N GLU A 563 1.68 -22.19 -0.07
CA GLU A 563 1.12 -22.18 1.29
C GLU A 563 1.95 -21.31 2.24
N ILE A 564 3.27 -21.52 2.28
CA ILE A 564 4.20 -20.75 3.11
C ILE A 564 4.06 -19.25 2.84
N ILE A 565 4.07 -18.85 1.56
CA ILE A 565 3.95 -17.45 1.15
C ILE A 565 2.58 -16.89 1.53
N SER A 566 1.51 -17.65 1.31
CA SER A 566 0.14 -17.23 1.61
C SER A 566 -0.05 -16.97 3.11
N TYR A 567 0.41 -17.88 3.97
CA TYR A 567 0.34 -17.70 5.42
C TYR A 567 1.23 -16.56 5.89
N ALA A 568 2.46 -16.42 5.39
CA ALA A 568 3.33 -15.29 5.72
C ALA A 568 2.67 -13.94 5.38
N MET A 569 2.03 -13.83 4.21
CA MET A 569 1.34 -12.61 3.77
C MET A 569 0.02 -12.37 4.52
N THR A 570 -0.70 -13.41 4.90
CA THR A 570 -1.93 -13.32 5.70
C THR A 570 -1.62 -12.86 7.12
N LEU A 571 -0.65 -13.51 7.77
CA LEU A 571 -0.20 -13.16 9.12
C LEU A 571 0.45 -11.77 9.18
N LYS A 572 0.94 -11.23 8.07
CA LYS A 572 1.42 -9.84 7.96
C LYS A 572 0.27 -8.83 8.18
N ARG A 573 -0.95 -9.15 7.74
CA ARG A 573 -2.12 -8.25 7.82
C ARG A 573 -2.72 -8.20 9.23
N ILE A 574 -2.42 -9.19 10.06
CA ILE A 574 -2.86 -9.26 11.46
C ILE A 574 -1.82 -8.52 12.32
N ASN A 575 -2.25 -7.53 13.10
CA ASN A 575 -1.33 -6.67 13.84
C ASN A 575 -0.86 -7.30 15.16
N LYS A 576 -1.77 -7.86 15.96
CA LYS A 576 -1.42 -8.40 17.29
C LYS A 576 -0.91 -9.84 17.18
N SER A 577 0.06 -10.18 18.01
CA SER A 577 0.64 -11.54 18.05
C SER A 577 -0.40 -12.58 18.46
N ASN A 578 -1.19 -12.30 19.50
CA ASN A 578 -2.17 -13.25 20.01
C ASN A 578 -3.27 -13.55 18.97
N ASP A 579 -3.72 -12.52 18.23
CA ASP A 579 -4.71 -12.69 17.15
C ASP A 579 -4.17 -13.59 16.01
N LYS A 580 -2.86 -13.59 15.75
CA LYS A 580 -2.23 -14.51 14.78
C LYS A 580 -2.29 -15.95 15.26
N VAL A 581 -1.98 -16.16 16.54
CA VAL A 581 -2.07 -17.49 17.17
C VAL A 581 -3.51 -17.97 17.13
N TYR A 582 -4.48 -17.12 17.52
CA TYR A 582 -5.91 -17.43 17.48
C TYR A 582 -6.37 -17.81 16.07
N TYR A 583 -5.97 -17.03 15.05
CA TYR A 583 -6.30 -17.32 13.65
C TYR A 583 -5.85 -18.72 13.23
N LEU A 584 -4.65 -19.15 13.62
CA LEU A 584 -4.13 -20.49 13.29
C LEU A 584 -4.77 -21.59 14.15
N LEU A 585 -5.03 -21.33 15.43
CA LEU A 585 -5.66 -22.31 16.32
C LEU A 585 -7.12 -22.58 15.95
N LYS A 586 -7.82 -21.61 15.38
CA LYS A 586 -9.18 -21.79 14.84
C LYS A 586 -9.25 -22.83 13.73
N ASP A 587 -8.15 -23.05 13.01
CA ASP A 587 -8.05 -24.11 12.00
C ASP A 587 -7.69 -25.48 12.61
N ILE A 588 -7.40 -25.58 13.91
CA ILE A 588 -6.98 -26.81 14.61
C ILE A 588 -8.08 -27.30 15.56
N PHE A 589 -8.58 -26.39 16.41
CA PHE A 589 -9.62 -26.65 17.40
C PHE A 589 -11.02 -26.38 16.84
N LYS A 590 -12.01 -27.11 17.36
CA LYS A 590 -13.41 -26.86 17.05
C LYS A 590 -13.88 -25.53 17.62
N THR A 591 -14.68 -24.79 16.86
CA THR A 591 -15.36 -23.58 17.33
C THR A 591 -16.82 -23.89 17.63
N VAL A 592 -17.28 -23.59 18.85
CA VAL A 592 -18.69 -23.74 19.28
C VAL A 592 -19.16 -22.39 19.82
N ASP A 593 -20.17 -21.79 19.18
CA ASP A 593 -20.76 -20.50 19.58
C ASP A 593 -19.72 -19.38 19.81
N GLY A 594 -18.66 -19.38 18.99
CA GLY A 594 -17.55 -18.42 19.06
C GLY A 594 -16.39 -18.82 19.99
N PHE A 595 -16.55 -19.85 20.82
CA PHE A 595 -15.50 -20.38 21.69
C PHE A 595 -14.64 -21.42 20.97
N LEU A 596 -13.32 -21.31 21.09
CA LEU A 596 -12.42 -22.42 20.77
C LEU A 596 -12.44 -23.42 21.92
N VAL A 597 -12.92 -24.62 21.66
CA VAL A 597 -13.11 -25.64 22.71
C VAL A 597 -12.03 -26.72 22.69
N SER A 598 -11.90 -27.48 23.77
CA SER A 598 -10.94 -28.58 23.95
C SER A 598 -11.24 -29.83 23.09
N GLU A 599 -11.73 -29.65 21.87
CA GLU A 599 -11.96 -30.68 20.86
C GLU A 599 -11.12 -30.35 19.62
N ILE A 600 -10.39 -31.34 19.11
CA ILE A 600 -9.54 -31.17 17.93
C ILE A 600 -10.35 -31.50 16.69
N GLU A 601 -10.44 -30.56 15.75
CA GLU A 601 -11.13 -30.76 14.47
C GLU A 601 -10.15 -31.19 13.38
N LYS A 602 -8.96 -30.58 13.32
CA LYS A 602 -7.98 -30.80 12.25
C LYS A 602 -6.55 -30.88 12.82
N PRO A 603 -6.13 -32.04 13.34
CA PRO A 603 -4.82 -32.21 13.97
C PRO A 603 -3.66 -31.97 12.99
N LEU A 604 -3.85 -32.30 11.71
CA LEU A 604 -2.85 -32.09 10.66
C LEU A 604 -2.46 -30.63 10.44
N ASN A 605 -3.26 -29.66 10.89
CA ASN A 605 -2.93 -28.23 10.77
C ASN A 605 -1.93 -27.75 11.83
N LEU A 606 -1.49 -28.60 12.76
CA LEU A 606 -0.61 -28.22 13.87
C LEU A 606 0.68 -27.55 13.40
N TYR A 607 1.32 -28.06 12.35
CA TYR A 607 2.58 -27.51 11.81
C TYR A 607 2.44 -26.05 11.36
N LYS A 608 1.23 -25.58 11.06
CA LYS A 608 0.99 -24.20 10.61
C LYS A 608 1.34 -23.17 11.69
N LEU A 609 1.37 -23.56 12.96
CA LEU A 609 1.87 -22.69 14.04
C LEU A 609 3.35 -22.32 13.84
N ASN A 610 4.14 -23.12 13.14
CA ASN A 610 5.52 -22.74 12.79
C ASN A 610 5.58 -21.50 11.89
N TYR A 611 4.53 -21.21 11.12
CA TYR A 611 4.47 -20.01 10.26
C TYR A 611 4.52 -18.70 11.05
N LEU A 612 4.27 -18.72 12.36
CA LEU A 612 4.47 -17.55 13.23
C LEU A 612 5.94 -17.09 13.29
N LYS A 613 6.89 -17.99 13.00
CA LYS A 613 8.33 -17.68 12.95
C LYS A 613 8.73 -16.97 11.65
N LEU A 614 7.88 -17.02 10.61
CA LEU A 614 8.16 -16.42 9.30
C LEU A 614 8.02 -14.89 9.35
N LYS A 615 9.03 -14.20 8.82
CA LYS A 615 9.00 -12.75 8.61
C LYS A 615 8.83 -12.46 7.12
N PRO A 616 7.77 -11.74 6.68
CA PRO A 616 7.50 -11.49 5.26
C PRO A 616 8.58 -10.69 4.51
N LYS A 617 9.40 -9.94 5.26
CA LYS A 617 10.53 -9.16 4.73
C LYS A 617 11.83 -9.96 4.66
N ASN A 618 11.86 -11.18 5.19
CA ASN A 618 13.03 -12.03 5.19
C ASN A 618 12.82 -13.21 4.24
N MET A 619 13.89 -13.95 4.01
CA MET A 619 13.83 -15.24 3.32
C MET A 619 12.85 -16.18 4.06
N LEU A 620 11.93 -16.78 3.31
CA LEU A 620 10.98 -17.75 3.84
C LEU A 620 11.58 -19.14 3.66
N HIS A 621 11.82 -19.85 4.74
CA HIS A 621 12.42 -21.17 4.68
C HIS A 621 11.35 -22.26 4.53
N ASP A 622 11.61 -23.26 3.68
CA ASP A 622 10.65 -24.31 3.38
C ASP A 622 10.57 -25.37 4.50
N ASP A 623 11.68 -25.61 5.19
CA ASP A 623 11.89 -26.59 6.28
C ASP A 623 11.09 -26.29 7.56
N ILE A 624 10.54 -25.09 7.68
CA ILE A 624 9.70 -24.67 8.82
C ILE A 624 8.49 -25.58 9.06
N ILE A 625 8.04 -26.30 8.04
CA ILE A 625 6.93 -27.27 8.14
C ILE A 625 7.36 -28.55 8.87
N ASP A 626 8.65 -28.90 8.80
CA ASP A 626 9.20 -30.14 9.36
C ASP A 626 9.56 -30.00 10.86
N GLU A 627 9.61 -28.75 11.36
CA GLU A 627 9.87 -28.43 12.76
C GLU A 627 8.74 -28.91 13.69
N THR A 628 9.10 -29.47 14.84
CA THR A 628 8.12 -29.91 15.84
C THR A 628 7.47 -28.71 16.54
N VAL A 629 6.14 -28.73 16.64
CA VAL A 629 5.35 -27.74 17.36
C VAL A 629 4.94 -28.32 18.70
N HIS A 630 5.15 -27.59 19.81
CA HIS A 630 4.57 -27.94 21.11
C HIS A 630 3.35 -27.06 21.35
N LEU A 631 2.13 -27.65 21.31
CA LEU A 631 0.89 -26.88 21.34
C LEU A 631 0.73 -26.07 22.64
N ASN A 632 1.18 -26.65 23.76
CA ASN A 632 1.13 -26.04 25.09
C ASN A 632 1.89 -24.70 25.20
N ASN A 633 2.76 -24.36 24.23
CA ASN A 633 3.42 -23.05 24.18
C ASN A 633 2.50 -21.92 23.67
N TYR A 634 1.33 -22.26 23.13
CA TYR A 634 0.41 -21.32 22.48
C TYR A 634 -0.97 -21.24 23.14
N VAL A 635 -1.33 -22.24 23.96
CA VAL A 635 -2.68 -22.39 24.52
C VAL A 635 -2.69 -22.30 26.03
N HIS A 636 -3.75 -21.69 26.57
CA HIS A 636 -4.14 -21.77 27.97
C HIS A 636 -5.37 -22.66 28.08
N LEU A 637 -5.20 -23.86 28.64
CA LEU A 637 -6.25 -24.86 28.74
C LEU A 637 -7.09 -24.63 30.00
N MET A 638 -8.38 -24.33 29.80
CA MET A 638 -9.34 -24.31 30.90
C MET A 638 -9.68 -25.75 31.32
N HIS A 639 -9.94 -25.93 32.61
CA HIS A 639 -10.43 -27.20 33.13
C HIS A 639 -11.85 -27.49 32.64
N PHE A 640 -12.18 -28.78 32.56
CA PHE A 640 -13.50 -29.27 32.18
C PHE A 640 -14.31 -29.56 33.45
N GLU A 641 -15.42 -28.85 33.62
CA GLU A 641 -16.36 -29.11 34.72
C GLU A 641 -17.44 -30.08 34.23
N ASP A 642 -17.50 -31.27 34.82
CA ASP A 642 -18.44 -32.33 34.43
C ASP A 642 -19.80 -32.08 35.11
N LEU A 643 -20.70 -31.43 34.37
CA LEU A 643 -22.04 -31.07 34.86
C LEU A 643 -23.00 -32.29 34.84
N GLU A 644 -22.67 -33.36 34.11
CA GLU A 644 -23.52 -34.56 33.94
C GLU A 644 -23.37 -35.58 35.09
N VAL A 645 -22.28 -35.54 35.87
CA VAL A 645 -22.12 -36.37 37.09
C VAL A 645 -23.14 -35.98 38.20
N SER A 646 -24.05 -35.04 37.94
CA SER A 646 -25.20 -34.71 38.79
C SER A 646 -26.47 -35.55 38.51
N ASP A 647 -26.31 -36.78 37.99
CA ASP A 647 -27.37 -37.80 37.81
C ASP A 647 -28.11 -38.25 39.10
N ILE A 648 -27.92 -37.56 40.23
CA ILE A 648 -28.71 -37.72 41.46
C ILE A 648 -29.77 -36.60 41.62
N GLY A 649 -29.91 -35.68 40.66
CA GLY A 649 -30.99 -34.69 40.69
C GLY A 649 -30.80 -33.53 41.68
N GLU A 650 -29.64 -33.43 42.32
CA GLU A 650 -29.24 -32.23 43.07
C GLU A 650 -28.33 -31.34 42.21
N SER A 651 -28.85 -30.19 41.77
CA SER A 651 -28.12 -29.20 40.97
C SER A 651 -26.73 -28.88 41.54
N ALA A 652 -25.68 -28.92 40.70
CA ALA A 652 -24.27 -28.86 41.12
C ALA A 652 -23.95 -27.73 42.13
N PHE A 653 -24.53 -26.53 41.96
CA PHE A 653 -24.45 -25.45 42.94
C PHE A 653 -25.74 -24.62 43.00
N GLU A 654 -26.34 -24.56 44.20
CA GLU A 654 -27.52 -23.73 44.48
C GLU A 654 -27.10 -22.27 44.72
N ILE A 655 -27.83 -21.31 44.14
CA ILE A 655 -27.57 -19.86 44.29
C ILE A 655 -28.38 -19.34 45.48
N CYS A 656 -27.73 -18.67 46.42
CA CYS A 656 -28.39 -18.04 47.55
C CYS A 656 -29.07 -16.73 47.15
N GLU A 657 -30.36 -16.59 47.41
CA GLU A 657 -31.12 -15.36 47.11
C GLU A 657 -30.65 -14.14 47.92
N LYS A 658 -29.98 -14.34 49.07
CA LYS A 658 -29.48 -13.25 49.92
C LYS A 658 -28.16 -12.65 49.43
N THR A 659 -27.34 -13.43 48.75
CA THR A 659 -26.00 -13.02 48.30
C THR A 659 -25.83 -13.01 46.78
N PHE A 660 -26.79 -13.60 46.05
CA PHE A 660 -26.77 -13.86 44.61
C PHE A 660 -25.54 -14.63 44.12
N ARG A 661 -24.90 -15.39 45.00
CA ARG A 661 -23.75 -16.25 44.71
C ARG A 661 -24.12 -17.70 45.04
N PRO A 662 -23.41 -18.70 44.50
CA PRO A 662 -23.52 -20.08 44.97
C PRO A 662 -23.39 -20.15 46.51
N PHE A 663 -23.88 -21.18 47.19
CA PHE A 663 -23.53 -21.35 48.61
C PHE A 663 -22.03 -21.66 48.76
N PHE A 664 -21.35 -21.00 49.71
CA PHE A 664 -19.94 -21.29 49.98
C PHE A 664 -19.76 -22.52 50.88
N ALA A 665 -20.52 -22.61 51.98
CA ALA A 665 -20.56 -23.80 52.82
C ALA A 665 -21.75 -24.66 52.41
N THR A 666 -21.48 -25.82 51.81
CA THR A 666 -22.53 -26.76 51.37
C THR A 666 -22.91 -27.74 52.47
N ASP A 667 -21.96 -28.04 53.36
CA ASP A 667 -22.11 -28.89 54.55
C ASP A 667 -21.09 -28.46 55.63
N GLN A 668 -21.19 -28.96 56.86
CA GLN A 668 -20.28 -28.66 57.98
C GLN A 668 -18.80 -28.90 57.64
N ASN A 669 -18.51 -29.87 56.76
CA ASN A 669 -17.16 -30.26 56.36
C ASN A 669 -16.90 -30.19 54.85
N LYS A 670 -17.81 -29.59 54.06
CA LYS A 670 -17.65 -29.42 52.61
C LYS A 670 -17.99 -27.99 52.19
N SER A 671 -17.10 -27.39 51.42
CA SER A 671 -17.30 -26.11 50.76
C SER A 671 -17.52 -26.26 49.25
N PHE A 672 -17.89 -25.13 48.64
CA PHE A 672 -17.90 -24.93 47.20
C PHE A 672 -16.59 -25.38 46.53
N TYR A 673 -15.43 -25.18 47.16
CA TYR A 673 -14.14 -25.56 46.56
C TYR A 673 -13.96 -27.08 46.48
N THR A 674 -14.29 -27.80 47.53
CA THR A 674 -14.17 -29.26 47.57
C THR A 674 -15.07 -29.90 46.52
N LYS A 675 -16.32 -29.43 46.42
CA LYS A 675 -17.27 -29.92 45.41
C LYS A 675 -16.89 -29.52 43.99
N LEU A 676 -16.28 -28.34 43.81
CA LEU A 676 -15.74 -27.90 42.51
C LEU A 676 -14.59 -28.81 42.07
N VAL A 677 -13.66 -29.17 42.96
CA VAL A 677 -12.57 -30.11 42.66
C VAL A 677 -13.10 -31.50 42.31
N GLU A 678 -14.06 -32.02 43.09
CA GLU A 678 -14.72 -33.31 42.82
C GLU A 678 -15.32 -33.37 41.40
N ASN A 679 -15.87 -32.25 40.91
CA ASN A 679 -16.56 -32.16 39.62
C ASN A 679 -15.69 -31.66 38.45
N THR A 680 -14.41 -31.34 38.70
CA THR A 680 -13.53 -30.73 37.68
C THR A 680 -12.44 -31.69 37.25
N LYS A 681 -12.25 -31.81 35.94
CA LYS A 681 -11.17 -32.56 35.29
C LYS A 681 -10.19 -31.61 34.61
N LYS A 682 -8.90 -31.89 34.75
CA LYS A 682 -7.82 -31.23 34.02
C LYS A 682 -7.85 -31.71 32.57
N VAL A 683 -7.84 -30.77 31.64
CA VAL A 683 -7.64 -31.06 30.22
C VAL A 683 -6.14 -31.16 29.95
N VAL A 684 -5.69 -32.30 29.46
CA VAL A 684 -4.29 -32.55 29.09
C VAL A 684 -4.23 -32.75 27.58
N ILE A 685 -3.34 -31.98 26.92
CA ILE A 685 -3.04 -32.17 25.52
C ILE A 685 -1.61 -32.66 25.38
N CYS A 686 -1.47 -33.84 24.75
CA CYS A 686 -0.19 -34.43 24.39
C CYS A 686 -0.06 -34.50 22.87
N ASN A 687 1.04 -33.96 22.36
CA ASN A 687 1.38 -33.98 20.94
C ASN A 687 2.87 -34.29 20.69
N ASP A 688 3.60 -34.74 21.73
CA ASP A 688 5.05 -34.98 21.67
C ASP A 688 5.41 -36.35 21.07
N ASP A 689 4.52 -37.34 21.19
CA ASP A 689 4.78 -38.73 20.77
C ASP A 689 4.45 -39.02 19.30
N ASP A 690 3.52 -38.27 18.70
CA ASP A 690 3.06 -38.44 17.32
C ASP A 690 2.73 -37.08 16.71
N LYS A 691 3.55 -36.64 15.73
CA LYS A 691 3.41 -35.34 15.07
C LYS A 691 2.06 -35.15 14.37
N ASP A 692 1.39 -36.26 14.02
CA ASP A 692 0.14 -36.26 13.28
C ASP A 692 -1.10 -36.48 14.16
N LYS A 693 -0.91 -36.70 15.47
CA LYS A 693 -2.01 -36.97 16.41
C LYS A 693 -1.90 -36.15 17.68
N ILE A 694 -2.85 -35.24 17.83
CA ILE A 694 -3.10 -34.53 19.09
C ILE A 694 -4.04 -35.41 19.93
N LYS A 695 -3.59 -35.87 21.10
CA LYS A 695 -4.43 -36.58 22.06
C LYS A 695 -4.90 -35.62 23.15
N VAL A 696 -6.20 -35.56 23.35
CA VAL A 696 -6.82 -34.85 24.47
C VAL A 696 -7.29 -35.89 25.48
N SER A 697 -6.84 -35.78 26.72
CA SER A 697 -7.28 -36.61 27.85
C SER A 697 -7.82 -35.73 28.98
N PHE A 698 -8.64 -36.34 29.83
CA PHE A 698 -9.21 -35.69 31.00
C PHE A 698 -8.73 -36.44 32.25
N GLU A 699 -8.04 -35.73 33.13
CA GLU A 699 -7.48 -36.28 34.37
C GLU A 699 -8.15 -35.64 35.59
N PRO A 700 -8.27 -36.33 36.73
CA PRO A 700 -8.72 -35.71 37.97
C PRO A 700 -7.79 -34.55 38.37
N ILE A 701 -8.35 -33.49 38.96
CA ILE A 701 -7.51 -32.42 39.54
C ILE A 701 -7.22 -32.68 41.00
N ASP A 702 -5.97 -32.41 41.39
CA ASP A 702 -5.41 -32.54 42.73
C ASP A 702 -5.14 -31.17 43.39
N SER A 703 -5.33 -30.08 42.63
CA SER A 703 -5.25 -28.70 43.10
C SER A 703 -6.23 -27.76 42.39
N LEU A 704 -6.74 -26.76 43.12
CA LEU A 704 -7.62 -25.74 42.57
C LEU A 704 -6.82 -24.54 42.01
N GLU A 705 -6.91 -24.33 40.69
CA GLU A 705 -6.25 -23.25 39.93
C GLU A 705 -7.28 -22.27 39.36
N PHE A 706 -7.51 -21.13 40.02
CA PHE A 706 -8.58 -20.18 39.64
C PHE A 706 -8.40 -19.55 38.26
N ASP A 707 -7.19 -19.49 37.73
CA ASP A 707 -6.89 -19.01 36.38
C ASP A 707 -7.31 -20.02 35.28
N LYS A 708 -7.42 -21.31 35.63
CA LYS A 708 -7.89 -22.38 34.73
C LYS A 708 -9.33 -22.81 34.95
N VAL A 709 -9.97 -22.37 36.03
CA VAL A 709 -11.40 -22.60 36.24
C VAL A 709 -12.22 -21.46 35.66
N LEU A 710 -13.11 -21.78 34.73
CA LEU A 710 -14.05 -20.82 34.16
C LEU A 710 -15.18 -20.51 35.14
N SER A 711 -14.97 -19.49 35.98
CA SER A 711 -15.93 -19.08 37.03
C SER A 711 -17.18 -18.39 36.49
N LEU A 712 -18.06 -19.13 35.81
CA LEU A 712 -19.24 -18.63 35.10
C LEU A 712 -20.18 -17.79 35.99
N TYR A 713 -20.49 -18.23 37.21
CA TYR A 713 -21.31 -17.46 38.16
C TYR A 713 -20.73 -16.07 38.45
N ASN A 714 -19.41 -15.98 38.64
CA ASN A 714 -18.74 -14.71 38.91
C ASN A 714 -18.68 -13.84 37.65
N LEU A 715 -18.50 -14.44 36.48
CA LEU A 715 -18.54 -13.74 35.20
C LEU A 715 -19.92 -13.13 34.92
N TYR A 716 -21.02 -13.81 35.28
CA TYR A 716 -22.37 -13.26 35.15
C TYR A 716 -22.56 -12.04 36.04
N ILE A 717 -22.20 -12.14 37.33
CA ILE A 717 -22.27 -11.02 38.27
C ILE A 717 -21.47 -9.83 37.75
N ASN A 718 -20.23 -10.06 37.28
CA ASN A 718 -19.39 -9.01 36.72
C ASN A 718 -19.96 -8.42 35.43
N CYS A 719 -20.59 -9.23 34.57
CA CYS A 719 -21.28 -8.74 33.38
C CYS A 719 -22.39 -7.74 33.76
N VAL A 720 -23.22 -8.09 34.75
CA VAL A 720 -24.28 -7.19 35.26
C VAL A 720 -23.70 -5.91 35.88
N ILE A 721 -22.60 -6.02 36.62
CA ILE A 721 -21.94 -4.87 37.25
C ILE A 721 -21.34 -3.93 36.20
N ASP A 722 -20.60 -4.48 35.23
CA ASP A 722 -19.91 -3.72 34.17
C ASP A 722 -20.92 -3.06 33.21
N GLN A 723 -21.96 -3.79 32.81
CA GLN A 723 -22.98 -3.29 31.88
C GLN A 723 -24.11 -2.50 32.57
N LYS A 724 -24.21 -2.58 33.90
CA LYS A 724 -25.28 -1.97 34.72
C LYS A 724 -26.70 -2.33 34.26
N LYS A 725 -26.86 -3.52 33.68
CA LYS A 725 -28.13 -4.12 33.25
C LYS A 725 -28.04 -5.64 33.32
N TYR A 726 -29.18 -6.34 33.34
CA TYR A 726 -29.17 -7.78 33.13
C TYR A 726 -28.90 -8.08 31.65
N PRO A 727 -27.87 -8.88 31.33
CA PRO A 727 -27.53 -9.19 29.94
C PRO A 727 -28.55 -10.14 29.34
N THR A 728 -28.69 -10.10 28.02
CA THR A 728 -29.24 -11.22 27.24
C THR A 728 -28.21 -12.37 27.18
N LEU A 729 -28.63 -13.59 26.82
CA LEU A 729 -27.70 -14.71 26.65
C LEU A 729 -26.58 -14.40 25.64
N PRO A 730 -26.85 -13.82 24.45
CA PRO A 730 -25.79 -13.40 23.52
C PRO A 730 -24.83 -12.37 24.12
N GLU A 731 -25.33 -11.37 24.86
CA GLU A 731 -24.48 -10.36 25.52
C GLU A 731 -23.58 -10.98 26.60
N TYR A 732 -24.06 -12.01 27.29
CA TYR A 732 -23.28 -12.73 28.29
C TYR A 732 -22.18 -13.58 27.65
N VAL A 733 -22.50 -14.26 26.53
CA VAL A 733 -21.53 -15.01 25.71
C VAL A 733 -20.41 -14.08 25.19
N GLU A 734 -20.80 -12.95 24.56
CA GLU A 734 -19.84 -11.97 24.03
C GLU A 734 -18.95 -11.37 25.13
N TYR A 735 -19.53 -11.09 26.31
CA TYR A 735 -18.79 -10.58 27.45
C TYR A 735 -17.69 -11.55 27.92
N ILE A 736 -17.97 -12.85 27.93
CA ILE A 736 -17.00 -13.85 28.36
C ILE A 736 -15.91 -14.02 27.32
N LEU A 737 -16.25 -14.12 26.03
CA LEU A 737 -15.27 -14.15 24.95
C LEU A 737 -14.29 -12.98 25.10
N LYS A 738 -14.81 -11.75 25.20
CA LYS A 738 -13.97 -10.55 25.33
C LYS A 738 -13.07 -10.54 26.57
N LYS A 739 -13.49 -11.14 27.69
CA LYS A 739 -12.72 -11.14 28.96
C LYS A 739 -11.76 -12.31 29.10
N LYS A 740 -12.02 -13.43 28.41
CA LYS A 740 -11.31 -14.71 28.61
C LYS A 740 -10.67 -15.28 27.36
N GLU A 741 -10.85 -14.69 26.19
CA GLU A 741 -10.23 -15.14 24.92
C GLU A 741 -8.70 -15.30 25.00
N PHE A 742 -8.02 -14.47 25.80
CA PHE A 742 -6.57 -14.54 25.98
C PHE A 742 -6.17 -14.60 27.46
N PHE A 743 -5.10 -15.33 27.75
CA PHE A 743 -4.40 -15.32 29.03
C PHE A 743 -2.92 -14.95 28.81
N GLY A 744 -2.59 -13.69 29.08
CA GLY A 744 -1.27 -13.14 28.72
C GLY A 744 -1.04 -13.18 27.21
N ASN A 745 -0.06 -13.98 26.77
CA ASN A 745 0.27 -14.18 25.35
C ASN A 745 -0.34 -15.47 24.77
N LEU A 746 -1.10 -16.23 25.56
CA LEU A 746 -1.69 -17.51 25.17
C LEU A 746 -3.16 -17.33 24.79
N VAL A 747 -3.63 -18.19 23.90
CA VAL A 747 -5.05 -18.27 23.51
C VAL A 747 -5.76 -19.23 24.45
N THR A 748 -6.89 -18.80 25.01
CA THR A 748 -7.68 -19.65 25.89
C THR A 748 -8.47 -20.67 25.10
N ILE A 749 -8.34 -21.93 25.49
CA ILE A 749 -9.16 -23.04 25.00
C ILE A 749 -10.15 -23.39 26.10
N PHE A 750 -11.44 -23.29 25.76
CA PHE A 750 -12.57 -23.48 26.65
C PHE A 750 -12.95 -24.97 26.76
N PRO A 751 -13.64 -25.38 27.82
CA PRO A 751 -14.18 -26.74 27.88
C PRO A 751 -15.27 -26.94 26.81
N SER A 752 -15.41 -28.17 26.30
CA SER A 752 -16.38 -28.50 25.23
C SER A 752 -17.84 -28.22 25.59
N ASN A 753 -18.18 -28.27 26.87
CA ASN A 753 -19.51 -27.97 27.39
C ASN A 753 -19.69 -26.50 27.83
N VAL A 754 -18.80 -25.58 27.42
CA VAL A 754 -18.86 -24.17 27.85
C VAL A 754 -20.22 -23.53 27.57
N TYR A 755 -20.78 -23.75 26.38
CA TYR A 755 -22.03 -23.11 25.98
C TYR A 755 -23.23 -23.63 26.76
N SER A 756 -23.34 -24.95 26.97
CA SER A 756 -24.40 -25.54 27.79
C SER A 756 -24.29 -25.09 29.26
N GLY A 757 -23.07 -24.97 29.79
CA GLY A 757 -22.82 -24.38 31.11
C GLY A 757 -23.28 -22.92 31.22
N LEU A 758 -23.08 -22.13 30.16
CA LEU A 758 -23.55 -20.75 30.08
C LEU A 758 -25.07 -20.64 30.07
N GLU A 759 -25.73 -21.42 29.22
CA GLU A 759 -27.19 -21.46 29.14
C GLU A 759 -27.81 -21.87 30.46
N TYR A 760 -27.24 -22.89 31.11
CA TYR A 760 -27.69 -23.36 32.42
C TYR A 760 -27.60 -22.24 33.48
N ILE A 761 -26.45 -21.59 33.60
CA ILE A 761 -26.24 -20.53 34.61
C ILE A 761 -27.08 -19.29 34.30
N TYR A 762 -27.16 -18.90 33.03
CA TYR A 762 -28.03 -17.83 32.58
C TYR A 762 -29.48 -18.11 32.99
N GLY A 763 -30.03 -19.28 32.67
CA GLY A 763 -31.39 -19.68 33.02
C GLY A 763 -31.66 -19.67 34.53
N ARG A 764 -30.66 -20.03 35.36
CA ARG A 764 -30.75 -19.96 36.83
C ARG A 764 -30.81 -18.52 37.32
N TYR A 765 -29.96 -17.64 36.82
CA TYR A 765 -30.02 -16.23 37.19
C TYR A 765 -31.30 -15.56 36.71
N GLN A 766 -31.81 -15.86 35.51
CA GLN A 766 -33.07 -15.31 35.02
C GLN A 766 -34.25 -15.58 35.97
N LYS A 767 -34.31 -16.78 36.57
CA LYS A 767 -35.32 -17.12 37.58
C LYS A 767 -35.21 -16.22 38.83
N ILE A 768 -33.99 -15.96 39.29
CA ILE A 768 -33.72 -15.18 40.51
C ILE A 768 -33.92 -13.68 40.28
N VAL A 769 -33.41 -13.15 39.18
CA VAL A 769 -33.38 -11.70 38.91
C VAL A 769 -34.72 -11.15 38.44
N SER A 770 -35.66 -12.01 38.05
CA SER A 770 -37.02 -11.62 37.65
C SER A 770 -37.77 -10.76 38.70
N LYS A 771 -37.34 -10.83 39.96
CA LYS A 771 -37.94 -10.11 41.10
C LYS A 771 -37.02 -9.08 41.75
N VAL A 772 -35.86 -8.78 41.16
CA VAL A 772 -34.81 -7.95 41.78
C VAL A 772 -34.42 -6.80 40.86
N GLU A 773 -34.38 -5.58 41.39
CA GLU A 773 -33.87 -4.44 40.64
C GLU A 773 -32.34 -4.54 40.44
N VAL A 774 -31.86 -4.15 39.25
CA VAL A 774 -30.41 -4.18 38.91
C VAL A 774 -29.55 -3.45 39.94
N LYS A 775 -30.00 -2.28 40.43
CA LYS A 775 -29.26 -1.50 41.44
C LYS A 775 -29.15 -2.25 42.77
N GLN A 776 -30.21 -2.94 43.19
CA GLN A 776 -30.22 -3.76 44.40
C GLN A 776 -29.31 -4.98 44.24
N PHE A 777 -29.38 -5.67 43.10
CA PHE A 777 -28.50 -6.79 42.78
C PHE A 777 -27.02 -6.39 42.84
N ILE A 778 -26.64 -5.30 42.18
CA ILE A 778 -25.27 -4.79 42.19
C ILE A 778 -24.81 -4.43 43.61
N LYS A 779 -25.68 -3.79 44.40
CA LYS A 779 -25.37 -3.43 45.80
C LYS A 779 -25.08 -4.67 46.64
N VAL A 780 -25.97 -5.67 46.59
CA VAL A 780 -25.82 -6.93 47.33
C VAL A 780 -24.55 -7.68 46.91
N CYS A 781 -24.31 -7.83 45.61
CA CYS A 781 -23.13 -8.53 45.09
C CYS A 781 -21.79 -7.89 45.49
N LYS A 782 -21.78 -6.55 45.70
CA LYS A 782 -20.63 -5.79 46.19
C LYS A 782 -20.45 -5.90 47.70
N SER A 783 -21.53 -6.00 48.47
CA SER A 783 -21.48 -6.15 49.94
C SER A 783 -20.97 -7.53 50.39
N TYR A 784 -21.21 -8.59 49.61
CA TYR A 784 -20.86 -9.97 49.97
C TYR A 784 -19.68 -10.54 49.15
N VAL A 785 -18.66 -9.72 48.89
CA VAL A 785 -17.39 -10.18 48.28
C VAL A 785 -16.54 -10.94 49.30
N SER A 786 -16.54 -10.51 50.56
CA SER A 786 -15.85 -11.21 51.65
C SER A 786 -16.49 -12.57 51.92
N ARG A 787 -15.68 -13.63 51.93
CA ARG A 787 -16.15 -15.00 52.20
C ARG A 787 -16.79 -15.13 53.59
N ILE A 788 -16.27 -14.43 54.58
CA ILE A 788 -16.80 -14.45 55.96
C ILE A 788 -18.20 -13.83 55.99
N GLU A 789 -18.36 -12.63 55.42
CA GLU A 789 -19.65 -11.93 55.38
C GLU A 789 -20.68 -12.70 54.54
N ARG A 790 -20.23 -13.33 53.45
CA ARG A 790 -21.06 -14.19 52.62
C ARG A 790 -21.59 -15.41 53.40
N ILE A 791 -20.73 -16.15 54.11
CA ILE A 791 -21.14 -17.34 54.90
C ILE A 791 -22.14 -16.95 55.99
N LYS A 792 -21.91 -15.83 56.69
CA LYS A 792 -22.85 -15.31 57.71
C LYS A 792 -24.22 -15.01 57.14
N ALA A 793 -24.28 -14.42 55.94
CA ALA A 793 -25.53 -14.03 55.29
C ALA A 793 -26.28 -15.22 54.67
N GLU A 794 -25.56 -16.22 54.17
CA GLU A 794 -26.12 -17.43 53.54
C GLU A 794 -26.92 -18.28 54.54
N GLN A 795 -26.48 -18.37 55.81
CA GLN A 795 -27.14 -19.11 56.90
C GLN A 795 -27.46 -20.59 56.60
N LYS A 796 -26.83 -21.19 55.58
CA LYS A 796 -26.98 -22.61 55.22
C LYS A 796 -26.29 -23.54 56.21
N VAL A 797 -25.14 -23.10 56.74
CA VAL A 797 -24.40 -23.77 57.81
C VAL A 797 -24.13 -22.75 58.91
N MET A 798 -24.47 -23.11 60.15
CA MET A 798 -24.31 -22.21 61.31
C MET A 798 -22.95 -22.43 61.97
N PHE A 799 -22.14 -21.38 62.07
CA PHE A 799 -20.86 -21.39 62.75
C PHE A 799 -20.91 -20.55 64.03
N ASN A 800 -20.29 -21.03 65.09
CA ASN A 800 -20.22 -20.35 66.40
C ASN A 800 -19.17 -19.22 66.40
N GLY A 801 -19.31 -18.25 65.50
CA GLY A 801 -18.46 -17.06 65.40
C GLY A 801 -17.47 -17.06 64.23
N GLU A 802 -16.87 -15.89 63.96
CA GLU A 802 -16.00 -15.66 62.80
C GLU A 802 -14.72 -16.51 62.79
N ASN A 803 -14.14 -16.80 63.94
CA ASN A 803 -12.92 -17.60 64.03
C ASN A 803 -13.14 -19.02 63.50
N LYS A 804 -14.32 -19.62 63.79
CA LYS A 804 -14.70 -20.93 63.25
C LYS A 804 -14.92 -20.90 61.74
N ILE A 805 -15.44 -19.79 61.21
CA ILE A 805 -15.57 -19.59 59.76
C ILE A 805 -14.18 -19.51 59.11
N LYS A 806 -13.21 -18.81 59.72
CA LYS A 806 -11.83 -18.71 59.23
C LYS A 806 -11.10 -20.06 59.27
N GLU A 807 -11.27 -20.82 60.34
CA GLU A 807 -10.75 -22.19 60.46
C GLU A 807 -11.33 -23.09 59.36
N PHE A 808 -12.64 -23.03 59.13
CA PHE A 808 -13.31 -23.78 58.06
C PHE A 808 -12.76 -23.40 56.68
N ILE A 809 -12.69 -22.10 56.34
CA ILE A 809 -12.16 -21.64 55.06
C ILE A 809 -10.70 -22.12 54.87
N SER A 810 -9.86 -21.98 55.88
CA SER A 810 -8.45 -22.40 55.80
C SER A 810 -8.31 -23.92 55.63
N SER A 811 -9.13 -24.70 56.34
CA SER A 811 -9.16 -26.16 56.20
C SER A 811 -9.57 -26.59 54.79
N GLU A 812 -10.60 -25.95 54.23
CA GLU A 812 -11.07 -26.24 52.88
C GLU A 812 -10.08 -25.81 51.80
N GLU A 813 -9.40 -24.66 51.97
CA GLU A 813 -8.31 -24.23 51.07
C GLU A 813 -7.16 -25.25 51.05
N LEU A 814 -6.83 -25.84 52.20
CA LEU A 814 -5.81 -26.87 52.32
C LEU A 814 -6.23 -28.19 51.67
N LYS A 815 -7.49 -28.63 51.86
CA LYS A 815 -8.01 -29.86 51.25
C LYS A 815 -7.92 -29.86 49.72
N VAL A 816 -8.11 -28.71 49.10
CA VAL A 816 -8.07 -28.55 47.64
C VAL A 816 -6.72 -28.07 47.10
N ASN A 817 -5.69 -28.04 47.94
CA ASN A 817 -4.36 -27.50 47.60
C ASN A 817 -4.45 -26.18 46.82
N LEU A 818 -5.21 -25.20 47.34
CA LEU A 818 -5.49 -23.98 46.61
C LEU A 818 -4.20 -23.23 46.23
N LYS A 819 -3.94 -23.10 44.93
CA LYS A 819 -2.82 -22.27 44.45
C LYS A 819 -3.21 -20.80 44.53
N LYS A 820 -2.58 -20.07 45.45
CA LYS A 820 -2.73 -18.62 45.54
C LYS A 820 -1.91 -17.99 44.42
N VAL A 821 -2.57 -17.21 43.57
CA VAL A 821 -1.91 -16.42 42.52
C VAL A 821 -0.99 -15.41 43.22
N THR A 822 0.32 -15.59 43.06
CA THR A 822 1.36 -14.63 43.47
C THR A 822 1.42 -13.45 42.52
#